data_AF-A0A9D9VMW9-F1
#
_entry.id   AF-A0A9D9VMW9-F1
#
_cell.length_a   1.000
_cell.length_b   1.000
_cell.length_c   1.000
_cell.angle_alpha   90.00
_cell.angle_beta   90.00
_cell.angle_gamma   90.00
#
_symmetry.space_group_name_H-M   'P 1'
#
loop_
_entity.id
_entity.type
_entity.pdbx_description
1 polymer ?
#
loop_
_entity_poly.entity_id
_entity_poly.type
_entity_poly.pdbx_seq_one_letter_code
_entity_poly.pdbx_strand_id
1 'polypeptide(L)'
;MKQFLKKTVTSLVILTMFLSDVPFGGILSMIQEENVVDVLWHAYKNGDLSEYSGPQTVYAGTTINYKSAGAGTGTEVSGTDLTPAAPATVDVGDILIAHIVVLNATSALSTPAGWALLSGPSGLGVTETGRAWAYGKIADGTEDGAAINFGNLASTVGRLGRIYSFSGYSSGTINDVVPASSFTADGSETDPVIRQVTTSVSGAKAVALVSQDDNNSHAALGAVTGGTWAESVTDYVDTTVGAQGAALQIQVGTPTTDPGTIAGGLVAGTDDEANTLSFEIRSGPPVVTLSGTVTSSITEADIVAGGETIVLTTDGLFVPASAGAIQFVGGSVAGKAGAASGNTTIALNSGLSGGVAESVAEGDMVIAVFGTGSVADRTLAITDGSNNYTLIDSELYQDDTLDTNLRVAYKFMGSTPDASTTFGPTGNASDSGAMGVYVFRGVDPNTPLDVAAVSGQAADTSRVVPPDITPSTAGAYVVIAGAAGHNGGADTFTSTDLIVDFTTTGGTNDDNDVSIGIGHIDNWTSGATNAATWGHSQTDSTSFSWAAITLALRPEATTPFADARQDIIDGLDSAQAEGTGWDAVVKAGQAVTDVVRTSDGVVTITLDAFGSYDISAQETITATVPGTALRGEQSAVATPTFTVSASGGVTIPTVTTNDDSGAGVSSATLNGTVSNDNGDPADVVGFAWGTDSTFTTNTSTTSESGTFATSATFDEVVSNLLAGVTYYFRAYATNSAGTGYGGSQNFVTGTDSTLSRKMRLFEGSRIKFIDGRIIIHQR
;
A
#
# COMPACT_ATOMS: atom_id res chain seq x y z
N MET A 1 51.98 22.12 14.00
CA MET A 1 51.82 20.76 13.42
C MET A 1 50.43 20.53 12.78
N LYS A 2 49.28 20.80 13.43
CA LYS A 2 47.98 20.91 12.72
C LYS A 2 47.94 22.03 11.66
N GLN A 3 48.65 23.14 11.89
CA GLN A 3 48.90 24.19 10.87
C GLN A 3 49.94 23.79 9.80
N PHE A 4 50.69 22.71 10.01
CA PHE A 4 51.61 22.14 9.02
C PHE A 4 50.87 21.11 8.13
N LEU A 5 49.90 20.35 8.68
CA LEU A 5 49.03 19.48 7.89
C LEU A 5 48.01 20.25 7.02
N LYS A 6 47.49 21.40 7.47
CA LYS A 6 46.58 22.24 6.65
C LYS A 6 47.23 22.83 5.39
N LYS A 7 48.56 22.99 5.35
CA LYS A 7 49.29 23.55 4.18
C LYS A 7 49.71 22.48 3.15
N THR A 8 49.85 21.23 3.57
CA THR A 8 50.26 20.10 2.70
C THR A 8 49.08 19.52 1.92
N VAL A 9 47.86 19.53 2.47
CA VAL A 9 46.67 18.97 1.80
C VAL A 9 46.16 19.87 0.67
N THR A 10 46.19 21.20 0.84
CA THR A 10 45.74 22.15 -0.18
C THR A 10 46.68 22.21 -1.40
N SER A 11 47.95 21.81 -1.25
CA SER A 11 48.91 21.83 -2.36
C SER A 11 48.93 20.54 -3.19
N LEU A 12 48.44 19.41 -2.63
CA LEU A 12 48.39 18.12 -3.34
C LEU A 12 47.13 17.97 -4.19
N VAL A 13 46.00 18.52 -3.72
CA VAL A 13 44.69 18.47 -4.39
C VAL A 13 44.65 19.39 -5.63
N ILE A 14 45.38 20.51 -5.61
CA ILE A 14 45.44 21.44 -6.75
C ILE A 14 46.39 20.93 -7.87
N LEU A 15 47.34 20.03 -7.57
CA LEU A 15 48.31 19.54 -8.57
C LEU A 15 47.79 18.34 -9.39
N THR A 16 46.89 17.51 -8.85
CA THR A 16 46.29 16.37 -9.59
C THR A 16 45.08 16.77 -10.44
N MET A 17 44.42 17.90 -10.13
CA MET A 17 43.23 18.36 -10.85
C MET A 17 43.53 19.18 -12.13
N PHE A 18 44.80 19.51 -12.41
CA PHE A 18 45.22 20.25 -13.62
C PHE A 18 45.71 19.35 -14.78
N LEU A 19 45.70 18.02 -14.64
CA LEU A 19 46.46 17.11 -15.53
C LEU A 19 45.67 16.08 -16.36
N SER A 20 44.33 16.01 -16.30
CA SER A 20 43.62 15.10 -17.21
C SER A 20 42.16 15.47 -17.46
N ASP A 21 41.90 16.04 -18.64
CA ASP A 21 40.58 16.25 -19.24
C ASP A 21 39.86 14.91 -19.51
N VAL A 22 38.86 14.54 -18.68
CA VAL A 22 37.92 13.43 -18.99
C VAL A 22 36.50 13.79 -18.52
N PRO A 23 35.47 13.66 -19.38
CA PRO A 23 34.09 13.97 -19.02
C PRO A 23 33.32 12.81 -18.36
N PHE A 24 32.21 13.23 -17.76
CA PHE A 24 31.25 12.56 -16.87
C PHE A 24 30.55 11.30 -17.41
N GLY A 25 30.30 10.36 -16.51
CA GLY A 25 29.30 9.28 -16.65
C GLY A 25 29.55 8.16 -15.64
N GLY A 26 28.53 7.82 -14.85
CA GLY A 26 28.65 6.98 -13.64
C GLY A 26 29.39 5.66 -13.82
N ILE A 27 30.11 5.29 -12.76
CA ILE A 27 30.70 4.00 -12.36
C ILE A 27 31.75 4.45 -11.34
N LEU A 28 31.71 4.13 -10.06
CA LEU A 28 30.87 3.19 -9.33
C LEU A 28 31.08 3.54 -7.85
N SER A 29 29.98 3.52 -7.13
CA SER A 29 29.92 3.23 -5.70
C SER A 29 31.08 2.33 -5.25
N MET A 30 32.00 2.85 -4.43
CA MET A 30 32.82 2.12 -3.44
C MET A 30 33.99 3.00 -3.00
N ILE A 31 33.73 3.91 -2.06
CA ILE A 31 34.55 4.41 -0.94
C ILE A 31 33.56 5.29 -0.16
N GLN A 32 32.56 4.70 0.51
CA GLN A 32 32.54 4.40 1.95
C GLN A 32 33.01 5.57 2.85
N GLU A 33 31.98 6.17 3.49
CA GLU A 33 31.95 7.09 4.63
C GLU A 33 32.36 8.56 4.43
N GLU A 34 31.43 9.37 3.88
CA GLU A 34 31.52 10.84 3.79
C GLU A 34 30.91 11.59 5.00
N ASN A 35 30.66 10.96 6.14
CA ASN A 35 29.93 11.64 7.23
C ASN A 35 30.79 12.53 8.17
N VAL A 36 32.10 12.72 7.90
CA VAL A 36 32.98 13.38 8.88
C VAL A 36 33.58 14.70 8.38
N VAL A 37 33.57 14.98 7.07
CA VAL A 37 34.24 16.17 6.51
C VAL A 37 33.26 17.33 6.26
N ASP A 38 32.01 17.08 5.89
CA ASP A 38 31.05 18.15 5.56
C ASP A 38 30.37 18.81 6.77
N VAL A 39 30.14 18.06 7.85
CA VAL A 39 29.57 18.59 9.12
C VAL A 39 30.50 19.64 9.74
N LEU A 40 31.82 19.46 9.61
CA LEU A 40 32.84 20.40 10.13
C LEU A 40 33.19 21.52 9.16
N TRP A 41 32.88 21.38 7.86
CA TRP A 41 33.13 22.42 6.85
C TRP A 41 32.00 23.45 6.78
N HIS A 42 30.73 23.06 7.00
CA HIS A 42 29.60 24.00 6.97
C HIS A 42 29.52 24.93 8.19
N ALA A 43 29.80 24.43 9.40
CA ALA A 43 29.76 25.24 10.64
C ALA A 43 30.87 26.30 10.72
N TYR A 44 31.97 26.13 9.97
CA TYR A 44 33.13 27.03 10.00
C TYR A 44 33.10 28.11 8.90
N LYS A 45 32.31 27.95 7.82
CA LYS A 45 32.36 28.87 6.67
C LYS A 45 31.44 30.09 6.77
N ASN A 46 30.32 30.03 7.50
CA ASN A 46 29.26 31.05 7.37
C ASN A 46 28.92 31.88 8.62
N GLY A 47 29.46 31.57 9.81
CA GLY A 47 29.43 32.52 10.95
C GLY A 47 28.06 32.97 11.46
N ASP A 48 26.99 32.21 11.20
CA ASP A 48 25.62 32.50 11.64
C ASP A 48 24.91 31.19 12.01
N LEU A 49 24.19 31.20 13.14
CA LEU A 49 23.41 30.07 13.69
C LEU A 49 21.90 30.37 13.69
N SER A 50 21.45 31.41 12.97
CA SER A 50 20.09 31.95 13.12
C SER A 50 19.09 31.67 11.99
N GLU A 51 19.38 30.77 11.05
CA GLU A 51 18.39 30.28 10.08
C GLU A 51 18.39 28.74 10.00
N TYR A 52 17.73 28.13 10.98
CA TYR A 52 17.16 26.78 10.85
C TYR A 52 15.88 26.71 11.71
N SER A 53 14.85 27.44 11.29
CA SER A 53 13.47 27.22 11.74
C SER A 53 12.65 26.75 10.54
N GLY A 54 12.78 25.46 10.21
CA GLY A 54 12.06 24.75 9.16
C GLY A 54 12.46 23.27 9.21
N PRO A 55 11.57 22.32 8.89
CA PRO A 55 11.74 20.91 9.23
C PRO A 55 12.99 20.34 8.55
N GLN A 56 13.89 19.75 9.34
CA GLN A 56 15.10 19.10 8.86
C GLN A 56 14.76 17.99 7.86
N THR A 57 15.47 17.99 6.73
CA THR A 57 15.25 17.08 5.59
C THR A 57 15.85 15.70 5.87
N VAL A 58 14.98 14.70 5.94
CA VAL A 58 15.07 13.32 5.40
C VAL A 58 16.38 12.56 5.63
N TYR A 59 16.38 11.68 6.64
CA TYR A 59 17.17 10.46 6.60
C TYR A 59 16.37 9.38 5.86
N ALA A 60 16.82 9.00 4.66
CA ALA A 60 16.28 7.86 3.93
C ALA A 60 16.76 6.55 4.58
N GLY A 61 15.84 5.62 4.86
CA GLY A 61 16.14 4.21 5.16
C GLY A 61 17.03 3.95 6.40
N THR A 62 16.76 4.60 7.53
CA THR A 62 17.56 4.36 8.75
C THR A 62 17.06 3.16 9.55
N THR A 63 17.94 2.17 9.70
CA THR A 63 17.79 1.09 10.68
C THR A 63 17.67 1.68 12.09
N ILE A 64 16.68 1.25 12.86
CA ILE A 64 16.59 1.57 14.29
C ILE A 64 17.76 0.91 15.01
N ASN A 65 18.45 1.67 15.86
CA ASN A 65 19.57 1.17 16.65
C ASN A 65 19.38 1.52 18.11
N TYR A 66 19.62 0.56 19.00
CA TYR A 66 19.73 0.83 20.43
C TYR A 66 20.97 1.68 20.69
N LYS A 67 20.84 2.75 21.49
CA LYS A 67 21.98 3.63 21.85
C LYS A 67 22.48 3.32 23.25
N SER A 68 21.64 3.56 24.25
CA SER A 68 22.06 3.53 25.65
C SER A 68 20.87 3.52 26.62
N ALA A 69 21.18 3.31 27.90
CA ALA A 69 20.21 3.38 29.00
C ALA A 69 20.64 4.44 30.00
N GLY A 70 19.65 5.14 30.53
CA GLY A 70 19.85 6.04 31.65
C GLY A 70 20.01 5.28 32.96
N ALA A 71 20.34 6.04 34.01
CA ALA A 71 20.38 5.49 35.36
C ALA A 71 18.95 5.10 35.78
N GLY A 72 18.79 3.83 36.17
CA GLY A 72 17.56 3.39 36.81
C GLY A 72 17.40 4.02 38.19
N THR A 73 16.16 4.07 38.66
CA THR A 73 15.83 4.56 39.99
C THR A 73 14.71 3.71 40.58
N GLY A 74 14.68 3.61 41.91
CA GLY A 74 13.56 3.03 42.62
C GLY A 74 13.30 3.70 43.96
N THR A 75 12.06 3.63 44.43
CA THR A 75 11.65 4.17 45.72
C THR A 75 10.37 3.52 46.24
N GLU A 76 10.35 3.22 47.53
CA GLU A 76 9.13 2.80 48.25
C GLU A 76 8.55 3.92 49.12
N VAL A 77 9.18 5.09 49.14
CA VAL A 77 8.83 6.15 50.08
C VAL A 77 7.54 6.83 49.63
N SER A 78 6.50 6.75 50.48
CA SER A 78 5.21 7.40 50.23
C SER A 78 5.38 8.89 49.90
N GLY A 79 4.71 9.35 48.84
CA GLY A 79 4.75 10.74 48.37
C GLY A 79 6.05 11.17 47.68
N THR A 80 7.04 10.29 47.53
CA THR A 80 8.28 10.59 46.77
C THR A 80 8.08 10.30 45.30
N ASP A 81 8.50 11.22 44.44
CA ASP A 81 8.41 11.07 42.98
C ASP A 81 9.40 10.01 42.47
N LEU A 82 8.98 9.24 41.47
CA LEU A 82 9.87 8.37 40.71
C LEU A 82 10.48 9.17 39.55
N THR A 83 11.81 9.33 39.56
CA THR A 83 12.52 10.20 38.61
C THR A 83 13.68 9.51 37.88
N PRO A 84 13.43 8.52 37.01
CA PRO A 84 14.50 7.90 36.22
C PRO A 84 15.18 8.94 35.33
N ALA A 85 16.50 8.83 35.20
CA ALA A 85 17.25 9.71 34.31
C ALA A 85 17.17 9.17 32.88
N ALA A 86 16.97 10.05 31.90
CA ALA A 86 17.24 9.75 30.51
C ALA A 86 18.77 9.57 30.28
N PRO A 87 19.19 8.81 29.25
CA PRO A 87 20.61 8.65 28.96
C PRO A 87 21.32 9.99 28.67
N ALA A 88 22.60 10.10 29.01
CA ALA A 88 23.43 11.29 28.75
C ALA A 88 24.09 11.26 27.34
N THR A 89 23.31 10.83 26.34
CA THR A 89 23.70 10.76 24.91
C THR A 89 22.46 10.91 24.01
N VAL A 90 21.42 11.60 24.49
CA VAL A 90 20.14 11.73 23.77
C VAL A 90 20.22 12.90 22.79
N ASP A 91 20.03 12.60 21.51
CA ASP A 91 19.95 13.59 20.44
C ASP A 91 18.49 13.93 20.13
N VAL A 92 18.24 15.12 19.56
CA VAL A 92 16.89 15.47 19.06
C VAL A 92 16.45 14.44 18.02
N GLY A 93 15.24 13.92 18.18
CA GLY A 93 14.69 12.88 17.31
C GLY A 93 14.93 11.45 17.78
N ASP A 94 15.76 11.22 18.80
CA ASP A 94 15.90 9.89 19.40
C ASP A 94 14.56 9.40 19.99
N ILE A 95 14.34 8.10 19.92
CA ILE A 95 13.17 7.44 20.52
C ILE A 95 13.53 7.09 21.95
N LEU A 96 12.76 7.59 22.91
CA LEU A 96 12.90 7.29 24.33
C LEU A 96 11.80 6.35 24.78
N ILE A 97 12.17 5.27 25.46
CA ILE A 97 11.25 4.30 26.07
C ILE A 97 11.50 4.26 27.57
N ALA A 98 10.48 4.60 28.36
CA ALA A 98 10.51 4.46 29.81
C ALA A 98 9.80 3.18 30.24
N HIS A 99 10.53 2.33 30.95
CA HIS A 99 10.03 1.11 31.57
C HIS A 99 9.78 1.39 33.05
N ILE A 100 8.51 1.37 33.45
CA ILE A 100 8.06 1.72 34.80
C ILE A 100 7.35 0.52 35.42
N VAL A 101 7.75 0.15 36.63
CA VAL A 101 7.13 -0.93 37.40
C VAL A 101 6.65 -0.37 38.73
N VAL A 102 5.43 -0.74 39.12
CA VAL A 102 4.86 -0.46 40.44
C VAL A 102 4.45 -1.79 41.04
N LEU A 103 5.09 -2.18 42.14
CA LEU A 103 4.77 -3.41 42.85
C LEU A 103 3.43 -3.23 43.56
N ASN A 104 2.64 -4.28 43.77
CA ASN A 104 1.48 -4.26 44.68
C ASN A 104 0.47 -3.10 44.54
N ALA A 105 0.31 -2.54 43.34
CA ALA A 105 -0.63 -1.46 43.06
C ALA A 105 -1.18 -1.54 41.63
N THR A 106 -2.46 -1.17 41.48
CA THR A 106 -3.14 -1.13 40.19
C THR A 106 -3.17 0.27 39.56
N SER A 107 -2.73 1.30 40.30
CA SER A 107 -2.76 2.68 39.84
C SER A 107 -1.52 3.02 39.03
N ALA A 108 -1.72 3.56 37.83
CA ALA A 108 -0.62 4.11 37.05
C ALA A 108 -0.02 5.35 37.73
N LEU A 109 1.27 5.55 37.52
CA LEU A 109 1.93 6.82 37.77
C LEU A 109 1.49 7.89 36.74
N SER A 110 1.83 9.16 37.00
CA SER A 110 1.49 10.25 36.08
C SER A 110 2.30 10.17 34.79
N THR A 111 1.69 10.54 33.66
CA THR A 111 2.38 10.66 32.38
C THR A 111 3.10 12.01 32.32
N PRO A 112 4.44 12.04 32.17
CA PRO A 112 5.18 13.30 32.06
C PRO A 112 4.77 14.09 30.81
N ALA A 113 4.99 15.42 30.83
CA ALA A 113 4.67 16.27 29.69
C ALA A 113 5.46 15.86 28.44
N GLY A 114 4.77 15.71 27.31
CA GLY A 114 5.37 15.28 26.03
C GLY A 114 5.64 13.78 25.91
N TRP A 115 5.31 12.98 26.94
CA TRP A 115 5.36 11.52 26.88
C TRP A 115 3.97 10.94 26.59
N ALA A 116 3.93 9.79 25.94
CA ALA A 116 2.73 9.00 25.70
C ALA A 116 2.79 7.69 26.49
N LEU A 117 1.64 7.22 26.98
CA LEU A 117 1.49 5.86 27.48
C LEU A 117 1.37 4.91 26.27
N LEU A 118 2.32 3.98 26.13
CA LEU A 118 2.35 3.03 25.01
C LEU A 118 1.69 1.69 25.38
N SER A 119 1.90 1.22 26.61
CA SER A 119 1.32 -0.04 27.10
C SER A 119 1.28 -0.10 28.63
N GLY A 120 0.36 -0.90 29.16
CA GLY A 120 0.15 -1.14 30.58
C GLY A 120 -1.21 -0.64 31.10
N PRO A 121 -1.66 -1.10 32.29
CA PRO A 121 -0.94 -1.98 33.21
C PRO A 121 -0.89 -3.44 32.71
N SER A 122 0.29 -4.05 32.76
CA SER A 122 0.48 -5.50 32.57
C SER A 122 0.93 -6.14 33.89
N GLY A 123 0.46 -7.34 34.24
CA GLY A 123 0.74 -7.98 35.53
C GLY A 123 2.07 -8.74 35.59
N LEU A 124 2.76 -8.70 36.73
CA LEU A 124 3.84 -9.64 37.07
C LEU A 124 3.19 -10.97 37.50
N GLY A 125 3.41 -12.07 36.77
CA GLY A 125 2.78 -13.36 37.08
C GLY A 125 1.24 -13.39 37.05
N VAL A 126 0.66 -14.53 37.42
CA VAL A 126 -0.78 -14.76 37.62
C VAL A 126 -1.21 -14.63 39.08
N THR A 127 -0.28 -14.64 40.05
CA THR A 127 -0.58 -14.61 41.50
C THR A 127 -0.25 -13.29 42.21
N GLU A 128 0.75 -12.52 41.78
CA GLU A 128 1.20 -11.29 42.47
C GLU A 128 0.69 -9.96 41.86
N THR A 129 0.75 -8.88 42.67
CA THR A 129 0.03 -7.61 42.45
C THR A 129 0.84 -6.49 41.78
N GLY A 130 2.06 -6.74 41.31
CA GLY A 130 2.85 -5.74 40.59
C GLY A 130 2.40 -5.52 39.14
N ARG A 131 2.66 -4.31 38.63
CA ARG A 131 2.26 -3.88 37.29
C ARG A 131 3.39 -3.16 36.56
N ALA A 132 3.53 -3.44 35.27
CA ALA A 132 4.49 -2.78 34.38
C ALA A 132 3.78 -1.90 33.34
N TRP A 133 4.41 -0.77 33.02
CA TRP A 133 4.01 0.18 32.00
C TRP A 133 5.21 0.56 31.12
N ALA A 134 4.91 0.79 29.85
CA ALA A 134 5.81 1.38 28.88
C ALA A 134 5.29 2.76 28.49
N TYR A 135 6.13 3.78 28.62
CA TYR A 135 5.88 5.12 28.08
C TYR A 135 6.92 5.43 27.00
N GLY A 136 6.57 6.32 26.07
CA GLY A 136 7.49 6.74 25.04
C GLY A 136 7.44 8.23 24.73
N LYS A 137 8.53 8.73 24.18
CA LYS A 137 8.65 10.09 23.65
C LYS A 137 9.66 10.12 22.50
N ILE A 138 9.44 11.00 21.52
CA ILE A 138 10.49 11.45 20.60
C ILE A 138 11.20 12.64 21.24
N ALA A 139 12.52 12.52 21.44
CA ALA A 139 13.33 13.51 22.11
C ALA A 139 13.27 14.86 21.39
N ASP A 140 13.00 15.93 22.14
CA ASP A 140 12.97 17.30 21.62
C ASP A 140 14.25 18.09 21.94
N GLY A 141 15.20 17.43 22.60
CA GLY A 141 16.51 17.98 22.97
C GLY A 141 16.59 18.47 24.41
N THR A 142 15.51 18.34 25.19
CA THR A 142 15.50 18.70 26.62
C THR A 142 15.87 17.54 27.53
N GLU A 143 15.94 16.31 27.01
CA GLU A 143 16.02 15.09 27.81
C GLU A 143 17.45 14.61 28.11
N ASP A 144 18.49 15.16 27.47
CA ASP A 144 19.86 14.64 27.62
C ASP A 144 20.34 14.64 29.09
N GLY A 145 20.46 13.45 29.68
CA GLY A 145 20.77 13.25 31.11
C GLY A 145 19.70 13.73 32.09
N ALA A 146 18.52 14.17 31.64
CA ALA A 146 17.51 14.78 32.47
C ALA A 146 16.75 13.75 33.35
N ALA A 147 16.42 14.13 34.58
CA ALA A 147 15.55 13.34 35.44
C ALA A 147 14.08 13.57 35.06
N ILE A 148 13.38 12.52 34.65
CA ILE A 148 11.99 12.59 34.16
C ILE A 148 11.03 12.18 35.26
N ASN A 149 10.13 13.08 35.65
CA ASN A 149 9.23 12.87 36.78
C ASN A 149 7.93 12.15 36.36
N PHE A 150 7.78 10.89 36.77
CA PHE A 150 6.54 10.10 36.61
C PHE A 150 5.57 10.27 37.79
N GLY A 151 5.89 11.09 38.77
CA GLY A 151 5.05 11.40 39.93
C GLY A 151 5.19 10.38 41.05
N ASN A 152 4.28 10.47 42.03
CA ASN A 152 4.32 9.69 43.26
C ASN A 152 3.01 8.95 43.54
N LEU A 153 3.06 8.07 44.55
CA LEU A 153 1.89 7.44 45.15
C LEU A 153 1.88 7.74 46.66
N ALA A 154 0.69 7.94 47.22
CA ALA A 154 0.49 8.14 48.66
C ALA A 154 0.53 6.83 49.47
N SER A 155 1.28 5.83 49.00
CA SER A 155 1.41 4.50 49.60
C SER A 155 2.88 4.09 49.64
N THR A 156 3.26 3.31 50.66
CA THR A 156 4.61 2.74 50.78
C THR A 156 4.70 1.51 49.88
N VAL A 157 4.94 1.76 48.59
CA VAL A 157 4.88 0.75 47.54
C VAL A 157 6.11 0.91 46.65
N GLY A 158 6.80 -0.20 46.40
CA GLY A 158 7.96 -0.26 45.52
C GLY A 158 7.64 0.19 44.10
N ARG A 159 8.47 1.10 43.61
CA ARG A 159 8.39 1.65 42.25
C ARG A 159 9.79 1.66 41.67
N LEU A 160 9.92 1.25 40.42
CA LEU A 160 11.16 1.24 39.67
C LEU A 160 10.94 1.89 38.31
N GLY A 161 11.96 2.57 37.81
CA GLY A 161 11.91 3.19 36.51
C GLY A 161 13.28 3.22 35.84
N ARG A 162 13.29 3.05 34.52
CA ARG A 162 14.47 3.27 33.69
C ARG A 162 14.09 3.73 32.28
N ILE A 163 14.94 4.54 31.67
CA ILE A 163 14.74 5.07 30.32
C ILE A 163 15.82 4.55 29.38
N TYR A 164 15.41 4.13 28.19
CA TYR A 164 16.23 3.62 27.10
C TYR A 164 16.13 4.54 25.89
N SER A 165 17.22 4.74 25.14
CA SER A 165 17.21 5.52 23.90
C SER A 165 17.57 4.69 22.67
N PHE A 166 16.93 5.03 21.56
CA PHE A 166 17.17 4.47 20.24
C PHE A 166 17.34 5.59 19.21
N SER A 167 18.22 5.39 18.23
CA SER A 167 18.40 6.27 17.07
C SER A 167 17.84 5.63 15.81
N GLY A 168 17.88 6.37 14.70
CA GLY A 168 17.44 5.88 13.38
C GLY A 168 16.01 6.28 13.02
N TYR A 169 15.45 7.26 13.72
CA TYR A 169 14.14 7.81 13.42
C TYR A 169 14.24 9.04 12.51
N SER A 170 13.44 9.08 11.44
CA SER A 170 13.48 10.15 10.44
C SER A 170 12.33 11.16 10.56
N SER A 171 11.12 10.76 10.98
CA SER A 171 9.95 11.67 11.17
C SER A 171 8.68 10.98 11.70
N GLY A 172 7.79 11.70 12.40
CA GLY A 172 6.44 11.27 12.82
C GLY A 172 6.16 11.43 14.33
N THR A 173 5.18 10.70 14.88
CA THR A 173 4.88 10.66 16.33
C THR A 173 5.30 9.35 16.99
N ILE A 174 5.47 9.35 18.32
CA ILE A 174 5.90 8.14 19.06
C ILE A 174 4.96 6.93 18.86
N ASN A 175 3.66 7.16 18.70
CA ASN A 175 2.69 6.07 18.48
C ASN A 175 2.80 5.45 17.09
N ASP A 176 3.33 6.19 16.11
CA ASP A 176 3.58 5.67 14.76
C ASP A 176 4.82 4.78 14.76
N VAL A 177 5.81 5.11 15.59
CA VAL A 177 7.07 4.38 15.75
C VAL A 177 6.90 3.13 16.59
N VAL A 178 6.13 3.25 17.68
CA VAL A 178 5.90 2.18 18.65
C VAL A 178 4.40 1.99 18.80
N PRO A 179 3.78 1.22 17.91
CA PRO A 179 2.34 1.03 17.92
C PRO A 179 1.91 0.28 19.17
N ALA A 180 0.88 0.78 19.86
CA ALA A 180 0.30 0.09 21.00
C ALA A 180 -0.20 -1.33 20.65
N SER A 181 -0.64 -1.56 19.41
CA SER A 181 -1.05 -2.86 18.89
C SER A 181 0.08 -3.88 18.77
N SER A 182 1.34 -3.44 18.76
CA SER A 182 2.50 -4.34 18.67
C SER A 182 2.89 -4.97 20.01
N PHE A 183 2.35 -4.49 21.13
CA PHE A 183 2.69 -4.99 22.45
C PHE A 183 2.04 -6.34 22.73
N THR A 184 2.87 -7.28 23.16
CA THR A 184 2.45 -8.54 23.77
C THR A 184 3.05 -8.60 25.18
N ALA A 185 2.19 -8.88 26.16
CA ALA A 185 2.61 -9.04 27.53
C ALA A 185 2.66 -10.53 27.88
N ASP A 186 3.62 -10.91 28.72
CA ASP A 186 3.59 -12.21 29.39
C ASP A 186 3.89 -12.06 30.88
N GLY A 187 3.07 -12.69 31.70
CA GLY A 187 3.29 -12.80 33.14
C GLY A 187 3.66 -14.24 33.47
N SER A 188 4.78 -14.45 34.15
CA SER A 188 5.29 -15.77 34.51
C SER A 188 5.54 -15.85 36.02
N GLU A 189 5.23 -17.00 36.62
CA GLU A 189 5.56 -17.34 38.02
C GLU A 189 6.96 -17.98 38.13
N THR A 190 7.58 -18.23 36.99
CA THR A 190 8.95 -18.75 36.84
C THR A 190 9.72 -17.81 35.93
N ASP A 191 10.96 -18.17 35.58
CA ASP A 191 11.83 -17.40 34.68
C ASP A 191 11.12 -16.58 33.57
N PRO A 192 11.49 -15.31 33.35
CA PRO A 192 10.81 -14.43 32.41
C PRO A 192 10.77 -15.02 30.99
N VAL A 193 9.58 -15.04 30.39
CA VAL A 193 9.37 -15.52 29.02
C VAL A 193 9.15 -14.34 28.10
N ILE A 194 10.02 -14.18 27.10
CA ILE A 194 9.87 -13.19 26.04
C ILE A 194 9.00 -13.77 24.94
N ARG A 195 8.00 -13.02 24.50
CA ARG A 195 7.11 -13.39 23.39
C ARG A 195 7.80 -13.13 22.04
N GLN A 196 7.36 -13.87 21.04
CA GLN A 196 7.79 -13.63 19.66
C GLN A 196 7.39 -12.22 19.22
N VAL A 197 8.28 -11.54 18.49
CA VAL A 197 8.00 -10.25 17.85
C VAL A 197 8.20 -10.40 16.35
N THR A 198 7.19 -10.03 15.57
CA THR A 198 7.31 -9.88 14.12
C THR A 198 7.43 -8.40 13.80
N THR A 199 8.55 -8.02 13.18
CA THR A 199 8.73 -6.66 12.69
C THR A 199 7.94 -6.45 11.40
N SER A 200 7.34 -5.27 11.29
CA SER A 200 6.37 -4.96 10.24
C SER A 200 6.97 -4.13 9.10
N VAL A 201 8.10 -3.45 9.34
CA VAL A 201 8.83 -2.63 8.35
C VAL A 201 10.33 -2.96 8.34
N SER A 202 10.99 -2.80 7.18
CA SER A 202 12.44 -2.99 7.07
C SER A 202 13.18 -1.98 7.97
N GLY A 203 14.22 -2.45 8.65
CA GLY A 203 15.01 -1.62 9.56
C GLY A 203 14.41 -1.45 10.95
N ALA A 204 13.23 -2.02 11.23
CA ALA A 204 12.66 -2.07 12.57
C ALA A 204 13.49 -2.95 13.53
N LYS A 205 13.25 -2.76 14.84
CA LYS A 205 13.85 -3.55 15.92
C LYS A 205 12.76 -4.21 16.74
N ALA A 206 12.96 -5.47 17.12
CA ALA A 206 12.18 -6.07 18.20
C ALA A 206 12.75 -5.63 19.54
N VAL A 207 11.88 -5.35 20.50
CA VAL A 207 12.25 -4.93 21.84
C VAL A 207 11.42 -5.70 22.86
N ALA A 208 12.05 -6.16 23.94
CA ALA A 208 11.36 -6.70 25.09
C ALA A 208 11.83 -6.00 26.36
N LEU A 209 10.90 -5.43 27.11
CA LEU A 209 11.14 -4.92 28.46
C LEU A 209 10.87 -6.05 29.43
N VAL A 210 11.84 -6.37 30.28
CA VAL A 210 11.78 -7.49 31.22
C VAL A 210 11.82 -6.94 32.64
N SER A 211 10.81 -7.26 33.43
CA SER A 211 10.74 -6.96 34.85
C SER A 211 10.72 -8.26 35.64
N GLN A 212 11.43 -8.29 36.76
CA GLN A 212 11.32 -9.38 37.73
C GLN A 212 11.22 -8.79 39.14
N ASP A 213 10.26 -9.27 39.92
CA ASP A 213 10.28 -9.12 41.37
C ASP A 213 11.17 -10.24 41.89
N ASP A 214 12.29 -9.91 42.53
CA ASP A 214 13.26 -10.92 42.99
C ASP A 214 13.11 -11.03 44.50
N ASN A 215 12.41 -12.08 44.92
CA ASN A 215 12.15 -12.34 46.32
C ASN A 215 13.10 -13.37 46.96
N ASN A 216 14.29 -13.60 46.40
CA ASN A 216 15.15 -14.66 46.92
C ASN A 216 16.67 -14.41 46.81
N SER A 217 17.11 -13.16 47.00
CA SER A 217 18.51 -12.70 46.97
C SER A 217 19.07 -12.45 45.57
N HIS A 218 18.67 -11.33 44.98
CA HIS A 218 19.32 -10.56 43.89
C HIS A 218 20.18 -11.37 42.91
N ALA A 219 19.56 -11.86 41.84
CA ALA A 219 20.26 -12.27 40.64
C ALA A 219 20.17 -11.20 39.54
N ALA A 220 21.27 -11.03 38.80
CA ALA A 220 21.22 -10.33 37.52
C ALA A 220 20.44 -11.19 36.52
N LEU A 221 19.62 -10.55 35.68
CA LEU A 221 18.87 -11.22 34.63
C LEU A 221 19.84 -11.72 33.56
N GLY A 222 19.72 -13.00 33.21
CA GLY A 222 20.60 -13.65 32.25
C GLY A 222 20.40 -13.21 30.79
N ALA A 223 21.22 -13.76 29.90
CA ALA A 223 20.99 -13.66 28.46
C ALA A 223 19.80 -14.52 28.04
N VAL A 224 19.11 -14.13 26.96
CA VAL A 224 18.01 -14.89 26.38
C VAL A 224 18.54 -16.14 25.67
N THR A 225 17.88 -17.28 25.87
CA THR A 225 18.15 -18.51 25.12
C THR A 225 17.06 -18.72 24.07
N GLY A 226 17.38 -18.50 22.78
CA GLY A 226 16.48 -18.63 21.62
C GLY A 226 16.40 -17.34 20.77
N GLY A 227 16.82 -17.38 19.50
CA GLY A 227 16.78 -16.24 18.55
C GLY A 227 18.08 -15.42 18.42
N THR A 228 18.05 -14.33 17.64
CA THR A 228 19.11 -13.31 17.49
C THR A 228 18.83 -12.06 18.35
N TRP A 229 18.22 -12.24 19.52
CA TRP A 229 18.18 -11.19 20.54
C TRP A 229 19.63 -10.86 20.92
N ALA A 230 20.06 -9.63 20.62
CA ALA A 230 21.41 -9.15 20.79
C ALA A 230 21.40 -7.96 21.76
N GLU A 231 22.26 -8.04 22.78
CA GLU A 231 22.40 -7.12 23.92
C GLU A 231 21.35 -7.25 25.03
N SER A 232 21.75 -7.88 26.14
CA SER A 232 21.31 -7.45 27.46
C SER A 232 22.00 -6.11 27.77
N VAL A 233 21.22 -5.05 27.92
CA VAL A 233 21.71 -3.83 28.58
C VAL A 233 21.99 -4.16 30.03
N THR A 234 23.08 -3.64 30.60
CA THR A 234 23.40 -3.78 32.04
C THR A 234 22.15 -3.58 32.88
N ASP A 235 21.71 -4.61 33.59
CA ASP A 235 20.48 -4.61 34.38
C ASP A 235 20.44 -3.45 35.37
N TYR A 236 19.22 -2.97 35.65
CA TYR A 236 18.99 -2.14 36.82
C TYR A 236 18.39 -3.02 37.91
N VAL A 237 19.21 -3.34 38.90
CA VAL A 237 18.77 -4.05 40.11
C VAL A 237 18.71 -3.04 41.25
N ASP A 238 17.56 -2.95 41.89
CA ASP A 238 17.38 -2.14 43.09
C ASP A 238 17.08 -3.06 44.27
N THR A 239 18.02 -3.10 45.22
CA THR A 239 17.96 -3.97 46.39
C THR A 239 17.15 -3.38 47.54
N THR A 240 16.57 -2.19 47.35
CA THR A 240 15.92 -1.40 48.40
C THR A 240 14.41 -1.25 48.21
N VAL A 241 13.87 -1.84 47.15
CA VAL A 241 12.45 -1.81 46.75
C VAL A 241 11.90 -3.24 46.62
N GLY A 242 10.65 -3.46 46.98
CA GLY A 242 10.10 -4.78 47.30
C GLY A 242 10.71 -5.31 48.59
N ALA A 243 10.06 -6.25 49.29
CA ALA A 243 10.62 -6.81 50.52
C ALA A 243 12.01 -7.46 50.32
N GLN A 244 12.44 -7.67 49.06
CA GLN A 244 13.60 -8.46 48.67
C GLN A 244 14.32 -8.01 47.37
N GLY A 245 13.86 -6.99 46.64
CA GLY A 245 14.51 -6.45 45.43
C GLY A 245 13.71 -6.57 44.14
N ALA A 246 14.04 -5.76 43.13
CA ALA A 246 13.50 -5.94 41.78
C ALA A 246 14.51 -5.55 40.69
N ALA A 247 14.36 -6.14 39.51
CA ALA A 247 15.24 -5.95 38.36
C ALA A 247 14.49 -5.48 37.10
N LEU A 248 15.10 -4.56 36.35
CA LEU A 248 14.66 -4.13 35.03
C LEU A 248 15.75 -4.37 33.99
N GLN A 249 15.38 -5.01 32.89
CA GLN A 249 16.23 -5.23 31.73
C GLN A 249 15.48 -4.89 30.43
N ILE A 250 16.24 -4.66 29.35
CA ILE A 250 15.73 -4.59 27.99
C ILE A 250 16.51 -5.59 27.13
N GLN A 251 15.81 -6.25 26.23
CA GLN A 251 16.35 -7.08 25.18
C GLN A 251 15.99 -6.47 23.84
N VAL A 252 16.97 -6.42 22.94
CA VAL A 252 16.78 -5.87 21.60
C VAL A 252 17.13 -6.96 20.58
N GLY A 253 16.37 -7.07 19.51
CA GLY A 253 16.61 -8.07 18.49
C GLY A 253 16.55 -7.48 17.09
N THR A 254 17.41 -8.00 16.21
CA THR A 254 17.31 -7.75 14.76
C THR A 254 16.95 -9.07 14.07
N PRO A 255 15.87 -9.11 13.27
CA PRO A 255 15.48 -10.32 12.58
C PRO A 255 16.50 -10.67 11.48
N THR A 256 16.66 -11.96 11.20
CA THR A 256 17.60 -12.47 10.17
C THR A 256 17.12 -12.21 8.74
N THR A 257 15.81 -11.99 8.59
CA THR A 257 15.13 -11.51 7.38
C THR A 257 14.51 -10.15 7.72
N ASP A 258 14.58 -9.17 6.83
CA ASP A 258 14.17 -7.79 7.11
C ASP A 258 13.13 -7.31 6.09
N PRO A 259 11.88 -7.01 6.50
CA PRO A 259 11.30 -7.29 7.82
C PRO A 259 11.20 -8.80 8.09
N GLY A 260 11.07 -9.18 9.36
CA GLY A 260 10.96 -10.58 9.75
C GLY A 260 10.64 -10.81 11.23
N THR A 261 10.68 -12.08 11.63
CA THR A 261 10.27 -12.55 12.95
C THR A 261 11.47 -12.90 13.82
N ILE A 262 11.42 -12.48 15.09
CA ILE A 262 12.32 -12.95 16.14
C ILE A 262 11.53 -13.84 17.08
N ALA A 263 11.92 -15.11 17.14
CA ALA A 263 11.31 -16.08 18.03
C ALA A 263 11.39 -15.63 19.50
N GLY A 264 10.40 -15.99 20.29
CA GLY A 264 10.44 -15.81 21.74
C GLY A 264 11.55 -16.64 22.40
N GLY A 265 11.75 -16.44 23.69
CA GLY A 265 12.82 -17.13 24.44
C GLY A 265 12.66 -17.00 25.94
N LEU A 266 13.47 -17.77 26.67
CA LEU A 266 13.55 -17.71 28.12
C LEU A 266 14.73 -16.81 28.53
N VAL A 267 14.48 -15.92 29.47
CA VAL A 267 15.51 -15.16 30.18
C VAL A 267 15.84 -15.95 31.44
N ALA A 268 17.09 -16.41 31.57
CA ALA A 268 17.48 -17.15 32.77
C ALA A 268 17.38 -16.24 34.01
N GLY A 269 16.67 -16.70 35.03
CA GLY A 269 16.42 -15.97 36.29
C GLY A 269 16.45 -16.89 37.51
N THR A 270 15.88 -16.42 38.62
CA THR A 270 15.82 -17.12 39.92
C THR A 270 14.51 -17.87 40.18
N ASP A 271 13.70 -18.14 39.14
CA ASP A 271 12.33 -18.69 39.29
C ASP A 271 11.41 -17.81 40.16
N ASP A 272 11.37 -16.50 39.89
CA ASP A 272 10.49 -15.54 40.57
C ASP A 272 9.48 -14.89 39.61
N GLU A 273 8.48 -14.20 40.17
CA GLU A 273 7.44 -13.52 39.40
C GLU A 273 8.01 -12.45 38.45
N ALA A 274 7.68 -12.60 37.18
CA ALA A 274 8.20 -11.76 36.11
C ALA A 274 7.11 -11.29 35.15
N ASN A 275 7.42 -10.20 34.45
CA ASN A 275 6.66 -9.68 33.33
C ASN A 275 7.60 -9.37 32.18
N THR A 276 7.13 -9.65 30.97
CA THR A 276 7.73 -9.11 29.76
C THR A 276 6.72 -8.31 28.96
N LEU A 277 7.16 -7.19 28.39
CA LEU A 277 6.46 -6.42 27.37
C LEU A 277 7.29 -6.46 26.09
N SER A 278 6.84 -7.26 25.12
CA SER A 278 7.52 -7.45 23.82
C SER A 278 6.79 -6.67 22.73
N PHE A 279 7.52 -5.88 21.93
CA PHE A 279 6.96 -4.99 20.90
C PHE A 279 7.98 -4.67 19.80
N GLU A 280 7.55 -3.98 18.75
CA GLU A 280 8.44 -3.47 17.71
C GLU A 280 8.69 -1.96 17.84
N ILE A 281 9.87 -1.52 17.43
CA ILE A 281 10.17 -0.11 17.15
C ILE A 281 10.41 -0.01 15.65
N ARG A 282 9.51 0.68 14.95
CA ARG A 282 9.54 0.88 13.50
C ARG A 282 10.58 1.95 13.12
N SER A 283 11.25 1.77 11.98
CA SER A 283 11.95 2.88 11.32
C SER A 283 10.93 3.96 10.90
N GLY A 284 11.39 5.17 10.52
CA GLY A 284 10.47 6.21 10.05
C GLY A 284 9.63 5.78 8.83
N PRO A 285 8.58 6.56 8.48
CA PRO A 285 7.62 6.18 7.45
C PRO A 285 8.32 5.85 6.13
N PRO A 286 7.80 4.87 5.37
CA PRO A 286 8.44 4.42 4.16
C PRO A 286 8.56 5.56 3.15
N VAL A 287 9.65 5.55 2.37
CA VAL A 287 9.82 6.52 1.30
C VAL A 287 8.89 6.14 0.15
N VAL A 288 7.92 7.01 -0.13
CA VAL A 288 7.10 6.93 -1.33
C VAL A 288 7.54 8.03 -2.28
N THR A 289 7.79 7.65 -3.53
CA THR A 289 8.07 8.60 -4.61
C THR A 289 6.88 8.67 -5.56
N LEU A 290 6.54 9.89 -5.97
CA LEU A 290 5.49 10.15 -6.96
C LEU A 290 6.14 10.41 -8.33
N SER A 291 5.62 9.75 -9.36
CA SER A 291 6.05 9.86 -10.76
C SER A 291 4.86 9.58 -11.68
N GLY A 292 5.09 9.33 -12.98
CA GLY A 292 4.04 9.11 -13.98
C GLY A 292 4.05 10.22 -15.01
N THR A 293 2.90 10.47 -15.65
CA THR A 293 2.73 11.68 -16.47
C THR A 293 2.47 12.92 -15.60
N VAL A 294 1.92 12.72 -14.40
CA VAL A 294 1.82 13.74 -13.36
C VAL A 294 3.09 13.74 -12.50
N THR A 295 4.06 14.62 -12.78
CA THR A 295 5.33 14.66 -12.03
C THR A 295 5.55 15.91 -11.17
N SER A 296 4.84 17.00 -11.47
CA SER A 296 4.99 18.26 -10.73
C SER A 296 3.80 19.21 -10.92
N SER A 297 3.22 19.26 -12.11
CA SER A 297 2.07 20.10 -12.41
C SER A 297 1.32 19.58 -13.65
N ILE A 298 0.00 19.67 -13.63
CA ILE A 298 -0.90 19.47 -14.76
C ILE A 298 -1.91 20.62 -14.83
N THR A 299 -2.73 20.63 -15.88
CA THR A 299 -3.77 21.64 -16.09
C THR A 299 -5.17 21.06 -15.87
N GLU A 300 -6.14 21.93 -15.64
CA GLU A 300 -7.56 21.58 -15.64
C GLU A 300 -7.98 20.82 -16.90
N ALA A 301 -7.44 21.19 -18.07
CA ALA A 301 -7.73 20.52 -19.34
C ALA A 301 -7.28 19.04 -19.34
N ASP A 302 -6.18 18.72 -18.67
CA ASP A 302 -5.68 17.34 -18.56
C ASP A 302 -6.61 16.49 -17.68
N ILE A 303 -7.16 17.06 -16.60
CA ILE A 303 -8.16 16.40 -15.73
C ILE A 303 -9.49 16.19 -16.47
N VAL A 304 -9.93 17.19 -17.24
CA VAL A 304 -11.15 17.10 -18.05
C VAL A 304 -11.02 16.03 -19.13
N ALA A 305 -9.83 15.89 -19.74
CA ALA A 305 -9.56 14.88 -20.75
C ALA A 305 -9.39 13.46 -20.17
N GLY A 306 -8.82 13.35 -18.97
CA GLY A 306 -8.46 12.09 -18.34
C GLY A 306 -7.26 11.39 -19.01
N GLY A 307 -6.86 10.24 -18.48
CA GLY A 307 -5.79 9.39 -19.01
C GLY A 307 -4.39 9.71 -18.46
N GLU A 308 -4.26 10.77 -17.66
CA GLU A 308 -3.03 11.05 -16.92
C GLU A 308 -2.76 9.97 -15.85
N THR A 309 -1.50 9.77 -15.51
CA THR A 309 -1.07 8.70 -14.60
C THR A 309 -0.31 9.25 -13.40
N ILE A 310 -0.68 8.77 -12.22
CA ILE A 310 0.03 8.96 -10.96
C ILE A 310 0.67 7.62 -10.58
N VAL A 311 1.98 7.57 -10.49
CA VAL A 311 2.76 6.36 -10.16
C VAL A 311 3.41 6.54 -8.80
N LEU A 312 3.00 5.71 -7.84
CA LEU A 312 3.50 5.66 -6.48
C LEU A 312 4.51 4.52 -6.38
N THR A 313 5.75 4.83 -6.01
CA THR A 313 6.83 3.84 -5.91
C THR A 313 7.40 3.77 -4.49
N THR A 314 7.56 2.54 -3.99
CA THR A 314 8.15 2.18 -2.70
C THR A 314 9.23 1.10 -2.87
N ASP A 315 10.01 0.82 -1.82
CA ASP A 315 10.99 -0.27 -1.80
C ASP A 315 10.32 -1.64 -1.53
N GLY A 316 9.37 -2.03 -2.38
CA GLY A 316 8.71 -3.34 -2.28
C GLY A 316 7.65 -3.46 -1.18
N LEU A 317 7.09 -2.34 -0.71
CA LEU A 317 6.27 -2.30 0.50
C LEU A 317 4.76 -2.40 0.27
N PHE A 318 4.25 -2.38 -0.98
CA PHE A 318 2.82 -2.54 -1.18
C PHE A 318 2.35 -3.95 -0.81
N VAL A 319 1.26 -4.03 -0.03
CA VAL A 319 0.68 -5.32 0.38
C VAL A 319 0.42 -6.19 -0.84
N PRO A 320 0.82 -7.48 -0.83
CA PRO A 320 0.62 -8.37 -1.95
C PRO A 320 -0.84 -8.81 -2.04
N ALA A 321 -1.17 -9.55 -3.08
CA ALA A 321 -2.28 -10.50 -3.00
C ALA A 321 -1.96 -11.52 -1.89
N SER A 322 -2.86 -11.71 -0.92
CA SER A 322 -2.78 -12.80 0.06
C SER A 322 -3.65 -13.97 -0.38
N ALA A 323 -3.34 -15.17 0.11
CA ALA A 323 -4.32 -16.25 0.11
C ALA A 323 -5.53 -15.83 0.98
N GLY A 324 -6.74 -15.89 0.43
CA GLY A 324 -7.97 -15.77 1.19
C GLY A 324 -8.12 -16.92 2.18
N ALA A 325 -8.95 -16.74 3.21
CA ALA A 325 -9.24 -17.81 4.15
C ALA A 325 -10.26 -18.78 3.53
N ILE A 326 -9.88 -20.04 3.35
CA ILE A 326 -10.85 -21.11 3.10
C ILE A 326 -11.66 -21.32 4.37
N GLN A 327 -12.97 -21.54 4.24
CA GLN A 327 -13.84 -21.92 5.34
C GLN A 327 -14.50 -23.26 5.05
N PHE A 328 -14.56 -24.15 6.04
CA PHE A 328 -15.42 -25.32 5.98
C PHE A 328 -16.87 -24.90 6.23
N VAL A 329 -17.71 -25.00 5.20
CA VAL A 329 -19.12 -24.64 5.25
C VAL A 329 -19.90 -25.70 6.02
N GLY A 330 -19.68 -26.96 5.71
CA GLY A 330 -20.26 -28.08 6.44
C GLY A 330 -20.23 -29.37 5.62
N GLY A 331 -20.52 -30.49 6.28
CA GLY A 331 -20.54 -31.81 5.68
C GLY A 331 -21.79 -32.62 6.01
N SER A 332 -22.05 -33.65 5.21
CA SER A 332 -23.12 -34.61 5.42
C SER A 332 -22.77 -35.96 4.78
N VAL A 333 -23.32 -37.04 5.33
CA VAL A 333 -23.09 -38.42 4.87
C VAL A 333 -24.39 -39.20 4.79
N ALA A 334 -24.42 -40.22 3.94
CA ALA A 334 -25.54 -41.16 3.82
C ALA A 334 -25.04 -42.56 3.47
N GLY A 335 -25.74 -43.58 3.98
CA GLY A 335 -25.61 -44.97 3.55
C GLY A 335 -26.71 -45.35 2.56
N LYS A 336 -26.44 -46.38 1.75
CA LYS A 336 -27.36 -46.91 0.75
C LYS A 336 -27.26 -48.43 0.68
N ALA A 337 -28.42 -49.08 0.57
CA ALA A 337 -28.50 -50.50 0.25
C ALA A 337 -28.13 -50.82 -1.18
N GLY A 338 -27.60 -52.03 -1.37
CA GLY A 338 -27.21 -52.49 -2.68
C GLY A 338 -28.35 -52.41 -3.69
N ALA A 339 -28.08 -51.79 -4.83
CA ALA A 339 -29.05 -51.66 -5.91
C ALA A 339 -28.37 -51.60 -7.27
N ALA A 340 -28.88 -52.41 -8.21
CA ALA A 340 -28.49 -52.34 -9.62
C ALA A 340 -29.02 -51.08 -10.35
N SER A 341 -29.99 -50.36 -9.75
CA SER A 341 -30.59 -49.15 -10.31
C SER A 341 -31.12 -48.24 -9.22
N GLY A 342 -31.17 -46.93 -9.47
CA GLY A 342 -31.78 -45.93 -8.58
C GLY A 342 -30.75 -45.16 -7.75
N ASN A 343 -30.98 -43.85 -7.67
CA ASN A 343 -30.01 -42.90 -7.10
C ASN A 343 -30.26 -42.68 -5.60
N THR A 344 -29.25 -42.14 -4.92
CA THR A 344 -29.35 -41.57 -3.57
C THR A 344 -28.89 -40.11 -3.62
N THR A 345 -29.50 -39.24 -2.82
CA THR A 345 -29.17 -37.82 -2.80
C THR A 345 -28.78 -37.36 -1.41
N ILE A 346 -27.79 -36.47 -1.32
CA ILE A 346 -27.50 -35.69 -0.11
C ILE A 346 -27.92 -34.25 -0.37
N ALA A 347 -28.74 -33.69 0.51
CA ALA A 347 -29.19 -32.30 0.41
C ALA A 347 -28.02 -31.34 0.64
N LEU A 348 -27.97 -30.27 -0.17
CA LEU A 348 -26.98 -29.19 -0.07
C LEU A 348 -27.61 -27.88 0.42
N ASN A 349 -28.95 -27.77 0.36
CA ASN A 349 -29.69 -26.58 0.76
C ASN A 349 -30.13 -26.60 2.24
N SER A 350 -29.89 -27.69 2.97
CA SER A 350 -30.06 -27.80 4.42
C SER A 350 -29.37 -29.05 4.96
N GLY A 351 -29.08 -29.09 6.26
CA GLY A 351 -28.61 -30.29 6.96
C GLY A 351 -27.11 -30.59 6.82
N LEU A 352 -26.32 -29.64 6.30
CA LEU A 352 -24.86 -29.68 6.46
C LEU A 352 -24.50 -29.35 7.92
N SER A 353 -23.45 -30.00 8.44
CA SER A 353 -23.05 -29.87 9.85
C SER A 353 -21.53 -29.78 10.02
N GLY A 354 -21.07 -29.37 11.20
CA GLY A 354 -19.64 -29.21 11.54
C GLY A 354 -19.04 -27.86 11.15
N GLY A 355 -19.45 -27.28 10.02
CA GLY A 355 -18.90 -26.02 9.51
C GLY A 355 -19.69 -24.76 9.85
N VAL A 356 -19.39 -23.68 9.13
CA VAL A 356 -19.93 -22.33 9.38
C VAL A 356 -21.36 -22.10 8.89
N ALA A 357 -21.95 -23.05 8.14
CA ALA A 357 -23.31 -22.93 7.62
C ALA A 357 -23.96 -24.29 7.32
N GLU A 358 -25.29 -24.32 7.28
CA GLU A 358 -26.05 -25.56 7.06
C GLU A 358 -26.45 -25.78 5.58
N SER A 359 -26.03 -24.88 4.69
CA SER A 359 -26.36 -24.89 3.26
C SER A 359 -25.30 -24.21 2.39
N VAL A 360 -25.22 -24.61 1.13
CA VAL A 360 -24.31 -24.04 0.12
C VAL A 360 -24.76 -22.64 -0.35
N ALA A 361 -23.80 -21.82 -0.76
CA ALA A 361 -23.97 -20.52 -1.41
C ALA A 361 -23.30 -20.49 -2.80
N GLU A 362 -23.51 -19.42 -3.57
CA GLU A 362 -22.78 -19.17 -4.83
C GLU A 362 -21.26 -19.13 -4.55
N GLY A 363 -20.47 -19.76 -5.43
CA GLY A 363 -19.02 -19.81 -5.31
C GLY A 363 -18.49 -20.91 -4.38
N ASP A 364 -19.35 -21.57 -3.58
CA ASP A 364 -18.92 -22.67 -2.73
C ASP A 364 -18.48 -23.89 -3.58
N MET A 365 -17.41 -24.56 -3.17
CA MET A 365 -16.95 -25.82 -3.75
C MET A 365 -17.52 -26.99 -2.95
N VAL A 366 -18.23 -27.89 -3.62
CA VAL A 366 -18.72 -29.15 -3.05
C VAL A 366 -17.80 -30.28 -3.48
N ILE A 367 -17.18 -30.95 -2.52
CA ILE A 367 -16.45 -32.22 -2.71
C ILE A 367 -17.39 -33.35 -2.32
N ALA A 368 -17.55 -34.32 -3.20
CA ALA A 368 -18.43 -35.46 -3.03
C ALA A 368 -17.66 -36.77 -3.15
N VAL A 369 -17.93 -37.69 -2.24
CA VAL A 369 -17.28 -38.99 -2.09
C VAL A 369 -18.33 -40.08 -2.21
N PHE A 370 -18.03 -41.13 -2.98
CA PHE A 370 -18.86 -42.33 -3.08
C PHE A 370 -17.98 -43.58 -3.02
N GLY A 371 -18.21 -44.41 -2.01
CA GLY A 371 -17.64 -45.74 -1.90
C GLY A 371 -18.67 -46.85 -2.08
N THR A 372 -18.25 -47.99 -2.63
CA THR A 372 -19.05 -49.23 -2.62
C THR A 372 -18.17 -50.44 -2.34
N GLY A 373 -18.72 -51.40 -1.62
CA GLY A 373 -18.12 -52.71 -1.36
C GLY A 373 -18.62 -53.67 -2.42
N SER A 374 -17.73 -54.47 -3.00
CA SER A 374 -18.12 -55.40 -4.06
C SER A 374 -17.25 -56.66 -4.12
N VAL A 375 -17.48 -57.47 -5.14
CA VAL A 375 -16.61 -58.57 -5.58
C VAL A 375 -16.19 -58.39 -7.05
N ALA A 376 -16.36 -57.17 -7.56
CA ALA A 376 -15.99 -56.75 -8.90
C ALA A 376 -15.85 -55.23 -8.95
N ASP A 377 -15.02 -54.74 -9.88
CA ASP A 377 -14.88 -53.31 -10.15
C ASP A 377 -16.19 -52.65 -10.60
N ARG A 378 -16.62 -51.61 -9.88
CA ARG A 378 -17.84 -50.84 -10.12
C ARG A 378 -17.57 -49.44 -10.60
N THR A 379 -18.21 -49.07 -11.72
CA THR A 379 -18.26 -47.69 -12.19
C THR A 379 -19.25 -46.86 -11.38
N LEU A 380 -18.75 -45.90 -10.60
CA LEU A 380 -19.57 -45.03 -9.78
C LEU A 380 -19.89 -43.71 -10.49
N ALA A 381 -20.99 -43.06 -10.07
CA ALA A 381 -21.43 -41.79 -10.64
C ALA A 381 -21.82 -40.78 -9.55
N ILE A 382 -21.33 -39.55 -9.70
CA ILE A 382 -21.65 -38.39 -8.84
C ILE A 382 -22.05 -37.24 -9.77
N THR A 383 -23.25 -36.70 -9.58
CA THR A 383 -23.88 -35.72 -10.48
C THR A 383 -24.68 -34.66 -9.72
N ASP A 384 -25.05 -33.57 -10.39
CA ASP A 384 -26.08 -32.63 -9.91
C ASP A 384 -27.52 -33.08 -10.25
N GLY A 385 -27.68 -34.33 -10.70
CA GLY A 385 -28.90 -34.89 -11.28
C GLY A 385 -28.98 -34.80 -12.81
N SER A 386 -28.15 -33.98 -13.45
CA SER A 386 -28.08 -33.82 -14.91
C SER A 386 -26.66 -33.92 -15.47
N ASN A 387 -25.68 -33.30 -14.81
CA ASN A 387 -24.29 -33.21 -15.21
C ASN A 387 -23.38 -33.89 -14.20
N ASN A 388 -22.30 -34.48 -14.69
CA ASN A 388 -21.28 -35.09 -13.84
C ASN A 388 -20.50 -34.02 -13.07
N TYR A 389 -20.16 -34.34 -11.82
CA TYR A 389 -19.14 -33.59 -11.10
C TYR A 389 -17.77 -33.86 -11.74
N THR A 390 -16.85 -32.91 -11.60
CA THR A 390 -15.48 -33.05 -12.08
C THR A 390 -14.76 -34.09 -11.25
N LEU A 391 -14.32 -35.18 -11.88
CA LEU A 391 -13.57 -36.25 -11.21
C LEU A 391 -12.22 -35.72 -10.70
N ILE A 392 -11.87 -36.03 -9.46
CA ILE A 392 -10.55 -35.76 -8.90
C ILE A 392 -9.69 -37.00 -9.09
N ASP A 393 -8.56 -36.83 -9.78
CA ASP A 393 -7.68 -37.92 -10.21
C ASP A 393 -8.43 -39.02 -10.97
N SER A 394 -8.55 -40.22 -10.39
CA SER A 394 -9.20 -41.38 -11.00
C SER A 394 -10.11 -42.09 -10.00
N GLU A 395 -11.06 -42.88 -10.52
CA GLU A 395 -11.83 -43.79 -9.67
C GLU A 395 -10.91 -44.92 -9.20
N LEU A 396 -10.88 -45.12 -7.88
CA LEU A 396 -9.99 -46.07 -7.22
C LEU A 396 -10.71 -47.42 -7.07
N TYR A 397 -9.99 -48.51 -7.33
CA TYR A 397 -10.46 -49.88 -7.18
C TYR A 397 -9.34 -50.73 -6.57
N GLN A 398 -9.65 -51.38 -5.46
CA GLN A 398 -8.75 -52.34 -4.83
C GLN A 398 -9.41 -53.72 -4.80
N ASP A 399 -8.76 -54.67 -5.47
CA ASP A 399 -9.14 -56.09 -5.59
C ASP A 399 -8.75 -56.87 -4.33
N ASP A 400 -9.70 -57.60 -3.76
CA ASP A 400 -9.55 -58.58 -2.68
C ASP A 400 -10.77 -59.55 -2.71
N THR A 401 -11.14 -60.14 -1.57
CA THR A 401 -12.38 -60.90 -1.42
C THR A 401 -13.58 -59.97 -1.25
N LEU A 402 -13.37 -58.82 -0.60
CA LEU A 402 -14.32 -57.71 -0.50
C LEU A 402 -13.61 -56.49 -1.06
N ASP A 403 -13.92 -56.19 -2.31
CA ASP A 403 -13.35 -55.12 -3.10
C ASP A 403 -13.84 -53.76 -2.63
N THR A 404 -12.99 -52.75 -2.77
CA THR A 404 -13.34 -51.35 -2.50
C THR A 404 -13.28 -50.56 -3.78
N ASN A 405 -14.39 -49.92 -4.14
CA ASN A 405 -14.41 -48.83 -5.10
C ASN A 405 -14.55 -47.49 -4.37
N LEU A 406 -13.79 -46.47 -4.79
CA LEU A 406 -13.88 -45.11 -4.26
C LEU A 406 -13.81 -44.09 -5.39
N ARG A 407 -14.83 -43.22 -5.44
CA ARG A 407 -14.88 -42.08 -6.36
C ARG A 407 -14.96 -40.78 -5.59
N VAL A 408 -14.09 -39.82 -5.94
CA VAL A 408 -14.10 -38.47 -5.37
C VAL A 408 -14.19 -37.44 -6.49
N ALA A 409 -15.13 -36.52 -6.40
CA ALA A 409 -15.41 -35.53 -7.44
C ALA A 409 -15.83 -34.19 -6.82
N TYR A 410 -15.72 -33.09 -7.57
CA TYR A 410 -16.14 -31.76 -7.10
C TYR A 410 -16.97 -30.97 -8.10
N LYS A 411 -17.68 -29.95 -7.60
CA LYS A 411 -18.39 -28.95 -8.39
C LYS A 411 -18.42 -27.60 -7.64
N PHE A 412 -18.25 -26.51 -8.37
CA PHE A 412 -18.51 -25.15 -7.87
C PHE A 412 -19.99 -24.78 -8.06
N MET A 413 -20.58 -24.17 -7.03
CA MET A 413 -21.95 -23.69 -7.07
C MET A 413 -22.05 -22.39 -7.87
N GLY A 414 -22.95 -22.34 -8.84
CA GLY A 414 -23.26 -21.11 -9.58
C GLY A 414 -24.20 -20.18 -8.81
N SER A 415 -24.61 -19.09 -9.46
CA SER A 415 -25.56 -18.11 -8.90
C SER A 415 -26.93 -18.68 -8.51
N THR A 416 -27.27 -19.86 -9.01
CA THR A 416 -28.34 -20.71 -8.46
C THR A 416 -27.71 -22.00 -7.96
N PRO A 417 -27.41 -22.11 -6.64
CA PRO A 417 -26.77 -23.29 -6.08
C PRO A 417 -27.63 -24.54 -6.23
N ASP A 418 -26.97 -25.70 -6.39
CA ASP A 418 -27.66 -26.98 -6.50
C ASP A 418 -28.35 -27.33 -5.17
N ALA A 419 -29.55 -27.92 -5.24
CA ALA A 419 -30.27 -28.34 -4.04
C ALA A 419 -29.69 -29.62 -3.40
N SER A 420 -28.99 -30.45 -4.18
CA SER A 420 -28.49 -31.75 -3.73
C SER A 420 -27.39 -32.31 -4.64
N THR A 421 -26.47 -33.08 -4.06
CA THR A 421 -25.60 -34.00 -4.82
C THR A 421 -26.31 -35.34 -5.03
N THR A 422 -26.26 -35.88 -6.25
CA THR A 422 -26.88 -37.16 -6.63
C THR A 422 -25.83 -38.23 -6.90
N PHE A 423 -25.94 -39.34 -6.18
CA PHE A 423 -25.10 -40.53 -6.28
C PHE A 423 -25.84 -41.65 -7.02
N GLY A 424 -25.16 -42.28 -7.97
CA GLY A 424 -25.71 -43.36 -8.80
C GLY A 424 -25.98 -44.68 -8.04
N PRO A 425 -26.44 -45.73 -8.76
CA PRO A 425 -26.56 -47.07 -8.17
C PRO A 425 -25.19 -47.67 -7.84
N THR A 426 -25.15 -48.62 -6.90
CA THR A 426 -23.93 -49.39 -6.57
C THR A 426 -23.63 -50.48 -7.59
N GLY A 427 -24.60 -50.82 -8.43
CA GLY A 427 -24.44 -51.74 -9.56
C GLY A 427 -24.87 -53.18 -9.27
N ASN A 428 -25.09 -53.54 -8.01
CA ASN A 428 -25.59 -54.86 -7.59
C ASN A 428 -26.42 -54.75 -6.29
N ALA A 429 -27.35 -55.68 -6.10
CA ALA A 429 -28.15 -55.78 -4.88
C ALA A 429 -27.33 -56.18 -3.64
N SER A 430 -26.18 -56.85 -3.82
CA SER A 430 -25.29 -57.26 -2.72
C SER A 430 -24.25 -56.21 -2.34
N ASP A 431 -24.11 -55.13 -3.12
CA ASP A 431 -23.03 -54.16 -2.99
C ASP A 431 -23.52 -52.91 -2.26
N SER A 432 -23.23 -52.77 -0.98
CA SER A 432 -23.66 -51.59 -0.23
C SER A 432 -22.88 -50.34 -0.64
N GLY A 433 -23.47 -49.17 -0.43
CA GLY A 433 -22.90 -47.89 -0.82
C GLY A 433 -22.86 -46.92 0.35
N ALA A 434 -21.81 -46.12 0.42
CA ALA A 434 -21.68 -45.06 1.42
C ALA A 434 -21.14 -43.79 0.75
N MET A 435 -21.73 -42.64 1.08
CA MET A 435 -21.49 -41.39 0.37
C MET A 435 -21.39 -40.21 1.33
N GLY A 436 -20.61 -39.20 0.94
CA GLY A 436 -20.37 -38.01 1.75
C GLY A 436 -20.18 -36.77 0.89
N VAL A 437 -20.52 -35.61 1.44
CA VAL A 437 -20.24 -34.29 0.84
C VAL A 437 -19.59 -33.39 1.87
N TYR A 438 -18.53 -32.70 1.47
CA TYR A 438 -17.87 -31.63 2.23
C TYR A 438 -17.90 -30.35 1.39
N VAL A 439 -18.26 -29.23 2.00
CA VAL A 439 -18.42 -27.95 1.31
C VAL A 439 -17.41 -26.96 1.85
N PHE A 440 -16.72 -26.27 0.94
CA PHE A 440 -15.72 -25.25 1.25
C PHE A 440 -16.04 -23.93 0.55
N ARG A 441 -15.75 -22.82 1.22
CA ARG A 441 -15.85 -21.46 0.69
C ARG A 441 -14.47 -20.83 0.59
N GLY A 442 -14.24 -19.98 -0.41
CA GLY A 442 -12.96 -19.29 -0.61
C GLY A 442 -11.88 -20.15 -1.27
N VAL A 443 -12.26 -21.21 -1.98
CA VAL A 443 -11.35 -22.01 -2.80
C VAL A 443 -11.22 -21.36 -4.18
N ASP A 444 -10.00 -21.30 -4.71
CA ASP A 444 -9.72 -20.73 -6.04
C ASP A 444 -10.54 -21.46 -7.14
N PRO A 445 -11.46 -20.77 -7.84
CA PRO A 445 -12.30 -21.40 -8.86
C PRO A 445 -11.54 -21.77 -10.15
N ASN A 446 -10.37 -21.17 -10.39
CA ASN A 446 -9.56 -21.40 -11.58
C ASN A 446 -8.54 -22.52 -11.35
N THR A 447 -7.93 -22.55 -10.17
CA THR A 447 -6.96 -23.59 -9.78
C THR A 447 -7.27 -24.20 -8.42
N PRO A 448 -8.36 -24.99 -8.30
CA PRO A 448 -8.90 -25.42 -7.00
C PRO A 448 -8.01 -26.40 -6.22
N LEU A 449 -7.20 -27.20 -6.92
CA LEU A 449 -6.23 -28.10 -6.29
C LEU A 449 -4.87 -27.40 -6.27
N ASP A 450 -4.30 -27.26 -5.07
CA ASP A 450 -3.04 -26.55 -4.87
C ASP A 450 -1.84 -27.33 -5.43
N VAL A 451 -1.87 -28.64 -5.23
CA VAL A 451 -0.97 -29.62 -5.83
C VAL A 451 -1.82 -30.81 -6.33
N ALA A 452 -1.22 -31.69 -7.14
CA ALA A 452 -1.92 -32.89 -7.61
C ALA A 452 -2.38 -33.74 -6.41
N ALA A 453 -3.60 -34.26 -6.49
CA ALA A 453 -4.13 -35.20 -5.50
C ALA A 453 -3.27 -36.47 -5.45
N VAL A 454 -3.21 -37.10 -4.27
CA VAL A 454 -2.44 -38.33 -4.06
C VAL A 454 -3.40 -39.44 -3.62
N SER A 455 -3.33 -40.60 -4.25
CA SER A 455 -4.18 -41.77 -3.95
C SER A 455 -3.38 -42.91 -3.32
N GLY A 456 -4.01 -43.70 -2.44
CA GLY A 456 -3.47 -44.92 -1.83
C GLY A 456 -4.52 -46.03 -1.78
N GLN A 457 -4.07 -47.28 -1.87
CA GLN A 457 -4.92 -48.48 -1.81
C GLN A 457 -4.13 -49.64 -1.20
N ALA A 458 -4.80 -50.54 -0.46
CA ALA A 458 -4.22 -51.83 -0.09
C ALA A 458 -5.29 -52.88 0.23
N ALA A 459 -4.90 -54.15 0.12
CA ALA A 459 -5.68 -55.34 0.47
C ALA A 459 -5.30 -55.87 1.87
N ASP A 460 -5.99 -56.91 2.33
CA ASP A 460 -5.81 -57.61 3.60
C ASP A 460 -5.97 -56.75 4.88
N THR A 461 -6.67 -55.61 4.80
CA THR A 461 -6.95 -54.75 5.95
C THR A 461 -8.10 -53.77 5.66
N SER A 462 -8.84 -53.40 6.71
CA SER A 462 -9.84 -52.33 6.67
C SER A 462 -9.29 -50.98 7.13
N ARG A 463 -8.02 -50.91 7.51
CA ARG A 463 -7.38 -49.70 8.01
C ARG A 463 -6.91 -48.83 6.86
N VAL A 464 -7.68 -47.79 6.59
CA VAL A 464 -7.29 -46.76 5.63
C VAL A 464 -6.01 -46.08 6.09
N VAL A 465 -5.00 -46.06 5.20
CA VAL A 465 -3.76 -45.30 5.37
C VAL A 465 -3.77 -44.18 4.33
N PRO A 466 -4.23 -42.97 4.67
CA PRO A 466 -4.27 -41.90 3.68
C PRO A 466 -2.85 -41.51 3.25
N PRO A 467 -2.61 -41.28 1.96
CA PRO A 467 -1.29 -40.91 1.47
C PRO A 467 -0.90 -39.50 1.89
N ASP A 468 0.40 -39.28 2.11
CA ASP A 468 0.96 -37.96 2.44
C ASP A 468 0.81 -36.97 1.28
N ILE A 469 0.63 -35.70 1.60
CA ILE A 469 0.61 -34.60 0.62
C ILE A 469 1.46 -33.43 1.12
N THR A 470 2.04 -32.67 0.21
CA THR A 470 2.75 -31.41 0.55
C THR A 470 2.14 -30.28 -0.26
N PRO A 471 1.24 -29.48 0.33
CA PRO A 471 0.77 -28.25 -0.29
C PRO A 471 1.93 -27.29 -0.62
N SER A 472 1.66 -26.35 -1.51
CA SER A 472 2.56 -25.29 -1.96
C SER A 472 2.13 -23.89 -1.51
N THR A 473 0.86 -23.71 -1.16
CA THR A 473 0.27 -22.41 -0.77
C THR A 473 -0.09 -22.42 0.71
N ALA A 474 0.45 -21.47 1.49
CA ALA A 474 0.04 -21.26 2.88
C ALA A 474 -1.45 -20.87 2.95
N GLY A 475 -2.17 -21.42 3.93
CA GLY A 475 -3.63 -21.31 4.03
C GLY A 475 -4.40 -22.40 3.26
N ALA A 476 -3.71 -23.33 2.59
CA ALA A 476 -4.35 -24.48 1.98
C ALA A 476 -5.07 -25.35 3.01
N TYR A 477 -6.17 -25.98 2.58
CA TYR A 477 -6.89 -27.00 3.34
C TYR A 477 -6.53 -28.38 2.79
N VAL A 478 -6.17 -29.32 3.65
CA VAL A 478 -5.94 -30.71 3.25
C VAL A 478 -7.20 -31.51 3.50
N VAL A 479 -7.83 -32.04 2.44
CA VAL A 479 -9.04 -32.86 2.55
C VAL A 479 -8.68 -34.32 2.31
N ILE A 480 -9.11 -35.20 3.19
CA ILE A 480 -8.79 -36.61 3.15
C ILE A 480 -10.10 -37.39 3.07
N ALA A 481 -10.21 -38.27 2.07
CA ALA A 481 -11.35 -39.15 1.89
C ALA A 481 -10.88 -40.59 1.69
N GLY A 482 -11.61 -41.54 2.27
CA GLY A 482 -11.25 -42.95 2.20
C GLY A 482 -12.46 -43.86 2.33
N ALA A 483 -12.31 -45.08 1.84
CA ALA A 483 -13.29 -46.15 1.92
C ALA A 483 -12.63 -47.48 2.23
N ALA A 484 -13.36 -48.39 2.87
CA ALA A 484 -12.94 -49.79 3.04
C ALA A 484 -14.11 -50.72 2.78
N GLY A 485 -13.86 -51.81 2.05
CA GLY A 485 -14.76 -52.91 1.81
C GLY A 485 -14.66 -53.94 2.93
N HIS A 486 -15.81 -54.33 3.50
CA HIS A 486 -15.89 -55.28 4.61
C HIS A 486 -17.24 -56.03 4.60
N ASN A 487 -17.53 -56.80 5.65
CA ASN A 487 -18.79 -57.57 5.80
C ASN A 487 -19.42 -57.37 7.19
N GLY A 488 -19.20 -56.17 7.72
CA GLY A 488 -19.49 -55.81 9.10
C GLY A 488 -20.78 -55.03 9.31
N GLY A 489 -21.49 -54.73 8.23
CA GLY A 489 -22.67 -53.89 8.21
C GLY A 489 -22.35 -52.40 8.22
N ALA A 490 -23.05 -51.64 9.06
CA ALA A 490 -22.95 -50.18 9.14
C ALA A 490 -21.82 -49.72 10.07
N ASP A 491 -20.59 -50.18 9.81
CA ASP A 491 -19.39 -49.80 10.57
C ASP A 491 -18.88 -48.40 10.23
N THR A 492 -17.93 -47.90 11.03
CA THR A 492 -17.40 -46.55 10.88
C THR A 492 -15.90 -46.47 11.18
N PHE A 493 -15.29 -45.36 10.73
CA PHE A 493 -13.89 -45.03 10.99
C PHE A 493 -13.70 -44.12 12.21
N THR A 494 -12.47 -44.09 12.71
CA THR A 494 -11.98 -43.12 13.69
C THR A 494 -10.62 -42.60 13.25
N SER A 495 -10.34 -41.32 13.46
CA SER A 495 -8.99 -40.75 13.25
C SER A 495 -8.52 -39.96 14.47
N THR A 496 -7.20 -39.92 14.69
CA THR A 496 -6.59 -39.20 15.82
C THR A 496 -6.16 -37.77 15.48
N ASP A 497 -6.06 -37.44 14.21
CA ASP A 497 -5.65 -36.13 13.67
C ASP A 497 -6.83 -35.36 13.04
N LEU A 498 -7.86 -36.06 12.60
CA LEU A 498 -9.13 -35.51 12.12
C LEU A 498 -10.18 -35.62 13.24
N ILE A 499 -9.98 -34.89 14.33
CA ILE A 499 -10.91 -34.94 15.49
C ILE A 499 -12.09 -33.97 15.28
N VAL A 500 -11.84 -32.87 14.57
CA VAL A 500 -12.85 -31.85 14.26
C VAL A 500 -13.37 -32.12 12.85
N ASP A 501 -14.70 -32.13 12.70
CA ASP A 501 -15.37 -32.34 11.42
C ASP A 501 -14.89 -33.56 10.64
N PHE A 502 -14.63 -34.68 11.30
CA PHE A 502 -14.46 -35.97 10.63
C PHE A 502 -15.80 -36.69 10.61
N THR A 503 -16.31 -36.92 9.40
CA THR A 503 -17.59 -37.61 9.21
C THR A 503 -17.35 -38.96 8.58
N THR A 504 -18.02 -39.97 9.13
CA THR A 504 -17.91 -41.35 8.67
C THR A 504 -19.29 -42.00 8.65
N THR A 505 -19.50 -42.90 7.71
CA THR A 505 -20.72 -43.69 7.63
C THR A 505 -20.44 -45.03 6.97
N GLY A 506 -21.15 -46.05 7.40
CA GLY A 506 -21.23 -47.32 6.70
C GLY A 506 -22.37 -47.33 5.68
N GLY A 507 -22.30 -48.27 4.75
CA GLY A 507 -23.44 -48.67 3.95
C GLY A 507 -24.51 -49.35 4.81
N THR A 508 -25.53 -49.92 4.17
CA THR A 508 -26.43 -50.82 4.90
C THR A 508 -25.85 -52.22 4.96
N ASN A 509 -26.41 -53.06 5.83
CA ASN A 509 -25.94 -54.44 6.04
C ASN A 509 -26.35 -55.35 4.87
N ASP A 510 -25.51 -55.40 3.85
CA ASP A 510 -25.61 -56.26 2.67
C ASP A 510 -24.53 -57.36 2.73
N ASP A 511 -24.23 -58.05 1.61
CA ASP A 511 -23.18 -59.09 1.60
C ASP A 511 -21.77 -58.47 1.47
N ASN A 512 -21.66 -57.40 0.68
CA ASN A 512 -20.44 -56.63 0.46
C ASN A 512 -20.65 -55.23 1.02
N ASP A 513 -20.20 -55.02 2.25
CA ASP A 513 -20.35 -53.75 2.95
C ASP A 513 -19.21 -52.78 2.64
N VAL A 514 -19.47 -51.49 2.86
CA VAL A 514 -18.47 -50.44 2.77
C VAL A 514 -18.61 -49.45 3.90
N SER A 515 -17.48 -48.90 4.33
CA SER A 515 -17.41 -47.71 5.17
C SER A 515 -16.72 -46.60 4.41
N ILE A 516 -17.16 -45.35 4.56
CA ILE A 516 -16.41 -44.18 4.13
C ILE A 516 -16.06 -43.27 5.30
N GLY A 517 -15.00 -42.51 5.12
CA GLY A 517 -14.62 -41.39 5.97
C GLY A 517 -14.22 -40.20 5.10
N ILE A 518 -14.55 -39.01 5.56
CA ILE A 518 -14.03 -37.76 4.99
C ILE A 518 -13.77 -36.76 6.13
N GLY A 519 -12.66 -36.05 6.06
CA GLY A 519 -12.29 -35.00 7.00
C GLY A 519 -11.32 -34.01 6.37
N HIS A 520 -10.94 -32.99 7.14
CA HIS A 520 -10.01 -31.97 6.68
C HIS A 520 -9.03 -31.55 7.79
N ILE A 521 -7.87 -31.04 7.36
CA ILE A 521 -6.89 -30.33 8.18
C ILE A 521 -6.83 -28.91 7.61
N ASP A 522 -7.12 -27.94 8.43
CA ASP A 522 -7.24 -26.54 8.05
C ASP A 522 -5.91 -25.77 8.17
N ASN A 523 -5.86 -24.60 7.54
CA ASN A 523 -4.84 -23.58 7.76
C ASN A 523 -3.38 -24.09 7.66
N TRP A 524 -3.09 -24.91 6.66
CA TRP A 524 -1.74 -25.43 6.44
C TRP A 524 -0.73 -24.30 6.27
N THR A 525 0.41 -24.39 6.95
CA THR A 525 1.45 -23.34 6.93
C THR A 525 2.69 -23.74 6.15
N SER A 526 3.22 -24.95 6.39
CA SER A 526 4.38 -25.49 5.69
C SER A 526 4.56 -27.00 5.96
N GLY A 527 5.38 -27.67 5.13
CA GLY A 527 5.80 -29.07 5.33
C GLY A 527 4.82 -30.13 4.83
N ALA A 528 5.23 -31.39 4.89
CA ALA A 528 4.34 -32.49 4.51
C ALA A 528 3.22 -32.65 5.55
N THR A 529 2.00 -32.88 5.06
CA THR A 529 0.87 -33.30 5.88
C THR A 529 0.76 -34.80 5.82
N ASN A 530 1.01 -35.44 6.95
CA ASN A 530 1.00 -36.89 7.09
C ASN A 530 -0.21 -37.30 7.93
N ALA A 531 -1.24 -37.81 7.28
CA ALA A 531 -2.48 -38.19 7.95
C ALA A 531 -2.29 -39.49 8.76
N ALA A 532 -2.95 -39.57 9.91
CA ALA A 532 -2.96 -40.77 10.72
C ALA A 532 -3.69 -41.92 10.00
N THR A 533 -3.21 -43.14 10.20
CA THR A 533 -3.96 -44.34 9.82
C THR A 533 -5.28 -44.37 10.58
N TRP A 534 -6.39 -44.55 9.86
CA TRP A 534 -7.70 -44.59 10.48
C TRP A 534 -7.90 -45.91 11.24
N GLY A 535 -8.51 -45.82 12.41
CA GLY A 535 -9.10 -46.96 13.08
C GLY A 535 -10.43 -47.33 12.42
N HIS A 536 -10.75 -48.61 12.40
CA HIS A 536 -12.03 -49.13 11.94
C HIS A 536 -12.70 -49.92 13.08
N SER A 537 -14.02 -49.89 13.20
CA SER A 537 -14.75 -50.56 14.29
C SER A 537 -14.67 -52.09 14.21
N GLN A 538 -14.41 -52.65 13.03
CA GLN A 538 -14.12 -54.09 12.87
C GLN A 538 -12.66 -54.43 13.10
N THR A 539 -12.42 -55.72 13.39
CA THR A 539 -11.06 -56.28 13.38
C THR A 539 -10.60 -56.48 11.94
N ASP A 540 -9.34 -56.17 11.66
CA ASP A 540 -8.73 -56.41 10.35
C ASP A 540 -8.85 -57.88 9.91
N SER A 541 -8.97 -58.07 8.59
CA SER A 541 -9.18 -59.37 7.95
C SER A 541 -8.43 -59.43 6.62
N THR A 542 -8.00 -60.63 6.22
CA THR A 542 -7.37 -60.94 4.92
C THR A 542 -8.37 -61.01 3.77
N SER A 543 -9.48 -60.30 3.90
CA SER A 543 -10.57 -60.27 2.93
C SER A 543 -11.07 -58.85 2.73
N PHE A 544 -10.49 -57.88 3.44
CA PHE A 544 -10.91 -56.49 3.43
C PHE A 544 -9.89 -55.69 2.63
N SER A 545 -10.39 -54.69 1.92
CA SER A 545 -9.56 -53.77 1.15
C SER A 545 -9.90 -52.33 1.52
N TRP A 546 -9.03 -51.40 1.12
CA TRP A 546 -9.31 -49.98 1.24
C TRP A 546 -8.74 -49.16 0.08
N ALA A 547 -9.32 -47.98 -0.12
CA ALA A 547 -8.86 -46.95 -1.02
C ALA A 547 -8.97 -45.57 -0.34
N ALA A 548 -8.04 -44.66 -0.61
CA ALA A 548 -8.08 -43.30 -0.10
C ALA A 548 -7.43 -42.30 -1.05
N ILE A 549 -7.82 -41.04 -0.90
CA ILE A 549 -7.27 -39.90 -1.62
C ILE A 549 -7.08 -38.72 -0.65
N THR A 550 -5.94 -38.04 -0.81
CA THR A 550 -5.60 -36.82 -0.08
C THR A 550 -5.49 -35.67 -1.08
N LEU A 551 -6.17 -34.55 -0.77
CA LEU A 551 -6.30 -33.37 -1.61
C LEU A 551 -5.74 -32.15 -0.88
N ALA A 552 -5.15 -31.21 -1.61
CA ALA A 552 -4.83 -29.89 -1.08
C ALA A 552 -5.66 -28.84 -1.85
N LEU A 553 -6.53 -28.12 -1.15
CA LEU A 553 -7.36 -27.08 -1.73
C LEU A 553 -6.61 -25.74 -1.71
N ARG A 554 -6.59 -25.06 -2.86
CA ARG A 554 -5.93 -23.77 -2.98
C ARG A 554 -6.84 -22.64 -2.50
N PRO A 555 -6.38 -21.77 -1.59
CA PRO A 555 -7.14 -20.59 -1.21
C PRO A 555 -7.24 -19.62 -2.40
N GLU A 556 -8.42 -19.06 -2.61
CA GLU A 556 -8.63 -17.97 -3.58
C GLU A 556 -7.76 -16.78 -3.19
N ALA A 557 -7.01 -16.20 -4.13
CA ALA A 557 -6.20 -15.03 -3.82
C ALA A 557 -7.12 -13.83 -3.50
N THR A 558 -7.13 -13.39 -2.24
CA THR A 558 -7.69 -12.09 -1.86
C THR A 558 -6.59 -11.05 -2.01
N THR A 559 -6.90 -9.86 -2.51
CA THR A 559 -5.90 -8.79 -2.48
C THR A 559 -6.26 -7.86 -1.32
N PRO A 560 -5.53 -7.88 -0.19
CA PRO A 560 -5.51 -6.76 0.76
C PRO A 560 -5.33 -5.42 0.04
N PHE A 561 -4.63 -5.44 -1.09
CA PHE A 561 -4.51 -4.28 -1.97
C PHE A 561 -5.83 -3.81 -2.59
N ALA A 562 -6.80 -4.68 -2.90
CA ALA A 562 -8.11 -4.26 -3.43
C ALA A 562 -8.89 -3.44 -2.39
N ASP A 563 -8.86 -3.88 -1.14
CA ASP A 563 -9.49 -3.15 -0.04
C ASP A 563 -8.81 -1.79 0.19
N ALA A 564 -7.49 -1.72 -0.03
CA ALA A 564 -6.71 -0.49 0.12
C ALA A 564 -6.84 0.52 -1.05
N ARG A 565 -7.48 0.16 -2.18
CA ARG A 565 -7.55 1.07 -3.35
C ARG A 565 -8.34 2.33 -3.07
N GLN A 566 -9.44 2.21 -2.33
CA GLN A 566 -10.23 3.37 -1.95
C GLN A 566 -9.42 4.28 -1.04
N ASP A 567 -8.74 3.71 -0.03
CA ASP A 567 -7.90 4.49 0.88
C ASP A 567 -6.76 5.20 0.14
N ILE A 568 -6.21 4.62 -0.93
CA ILE A 568 -5.19 5.27 -1.79
C ILE A 568 -5.78 6.49 -2.52
N ILE A 569 -7.00 6.38 -3.05
CA ILE A 569 -7.70 7.51 -3.68
C ILE A 569 -7.99 8.59 -2.65
N ASP A 570 -8.50 8.19 -1.48
CA ASP A 570 -8.83 9.11 -0.38
C ASP A 570 -7.60 9.88 0.10
N GLY A 571 -6.41 9.27 0.02
CA GLY A 571 -5.14 9.91 0.34
C GLY A 571 -4.61 10.92 -0.70
N LEU A 572 -5.26 11.08 -1.86
CA LEU A 572 -4.95 12.13 -2.83
C LEU A 572 -5.69 13.42 -2.46
N ASP A 573 -5.12 14.21 -1.55
CA ASP A 573 -5.76 15.38 -0.93
C ASP A 573 -5.35 16.71 -1.55
N SER A 574 -6.32 17.58 -1.87
CA SER A 574 -6.06 18.98 -2.21
C SER A 574 -5.85 19.83 -0.95
N ALA A 575 -4.87 20.74 -0.98
CA ALA A 575 -4.73 21.79 0.03
C ALA A 575 -5.80 22.89 -0.09
N GLN A 576 -6.53 22.90 -1.21
CA GLN A 576 -7.59 23.84 -1.54
C GLN A 576 -8.94 23.14 -1.48
N ALA A 577 -10.02 23.91 -1.27
CA ALA A 577 -11.37 23.38 -1.20
C ALA A 577 -12.29 24.21 -2.09
N GLU A 578 -12.49 23.75 -3.33
CA GLU A 578 -13.44 24.31 -4.30
C GLU A 578 -14.55 23.29 -4.59
N GLY A 579 -15.78 23.77 -4.84
CA GLY A 579 -16.94 22.88 -5.06
C GLY A 579 -16.85 22.03 -6.32
N THR A 580 -15.97 22.41 -7.24
CA THR A 580 -15.64 21.73 -8.51
C THR A 580 -14.16 21.35 -8.58
N GLY A 581 -13.44 21.43 -7.46
CA GLY A 581 -12.02 21.08 -7.33
C GLY A 581 -11.79 19.60 -7.03
N TRP A 582 -10.53 19.25 -6.76
CA TRP A 582 -10.03 17.87 -6.76
C TRP A 582 -10.76 16.95 -5.80
N ASP A 583 -10.92 17.38 -4.54
CA ASP A 583 -11.57 16.58 -3.52
C ASP A 583 -13.05 16.30 -3.84
N ALA A 584 -13.74 17.25 -4.48
CA ALA A 584 -15.16 17.17 -4.78
C ALA A 584 -15.45 16.38 -6.07
N VAL A 585 -14.52 16.37 -7.02
CA VAL A 585 -14.73 15.81 -8.36
C VAL A 585 -13.85 14.59 -8.62
N VAL A 586 -12.53 14.73 -8.53
CA VAL A 586 -11.57 13.67 -8.87
C VAL A 586 -11.57 12.59 -7.80
N LYS A 587 -11.29 12.95 -6.54
CA LYS A 587 -11.27 12.00 -5.42
C LYS A 587 -12.61 11.29 -5.24
N ALA A 588 -13.72 12.03 -5.33
CA ALA A 588 -15.06 11.48 -5.15
C ALA A 588 -15.52 10.60 -6.32
N GLY A 589 -14.93 10.75 -7.51
CA GLY A 589 -15.38 10.09 -8.74
C GLY A 589 -14.42 9.07 -9.34
N GLN A 590 -13.16 9.04 -8.92
CA GLN A 590 -12.15 8.11 -9.43
C GLN A 590 -12.51 6.66 -9.13
N ALA A 591 -12.46 5.78 -10.13
CA ALA A 591 -12.77 4.38 -9.93
C ALA A 591 -11.60 3.60 -9.29
N VAL A 592 -11.92 2.78 -8.29
CA VAL A 592 -10.95 1.88 -7.62
C VAL A 592 -10.31 0.88 -8.59
N THR A 593 -10.96 0.57 -9.72
CA THR A 593 -10.39 -0.33 -10.74
C THR A 593 -9.13 0.22 -11.39
N ASP A 594 -8.98 1.55 -11.43
CA ASP A 594 -7.86 2.24 -12.09
C ASP A 594 -6.63 2.41 -11.20
N VAL A 595 -6.74 2.03 -9.92
CA VAL A 595 -5.61 1.87 -8.99
C VAL A 595 -5.06 0.44 -9.15
N VAL A 596 -3.98 0.32 -9.91
CA VAL A 596 -3.38 -0.97 -10.28
C VAL A 596 -2.00 -1.12 -9.66
N ARG A 597 -1.82 -2.16 -8.84
CA ARG A 597 -0.52 -2.61 -8.37
C ARG A 597 0.16 -3.46 -9.43
N THR A 598 1.26 -2.98 -9.98
CA THR A 598 2.04 -3.69 -11.01
C THR A 598 3.18 -4.50 -10.42
N SER A 599 3.61 -4.19 -9.18
CA SER A 599 4.60 -4.98 -8.42
C SER A 599 4.51 -4.66 -6.94
N ASP A 600 5.31 -5.34 -6.11
CA ASP A 600 5.45 -5.03 -4.68
C ASP A 600 5.95 -3.60 -4.42
N GLY A 601 6.63 -2.97 -5.38
CA GLY A 601 7.13 -1.61 -5.23
C GLY A 601 6.33 -0.55 -5.99
N VAL A 602 5.33 -0.90 -6.81
CA VAL A 602 4.73 0.06 -7.75
C VAL A 602 3.22 -0.06 -7.81
N VAL A 603 2.55 1.08 -7.63
CA VAL A 603 1.13 1.30 -7.89
C VAL A 603 0.98 2.41 -8.93
N THR A 604 0.12 2.19 -9.93
CA THR A 604 -0.25 3.18 -10.93
C THR A 604 -1.74 3.49 -10.79
N ILE A 605 -2.07 4.78 -10.80
CA ILE A 605 -3.44 5.30 -10.83
C ILE A 605 -3.60 5.97 -12.19
N THR A 606 -4.57 5.53 -12.99
CA THR A 606 -4.94 6.21 -14.24
C THR A 606 -6.15 7.10 -13.97
N LEU A 607 -6.00 8.40 -14.15
CA LEU A 607 -7.08 9.35 -13.89
C LEU A 607 -8.20 9.19 -14.92
N ASP A 608 -9.43 9.09 -14.43
CA ASP A 608 -10.62 9.14 -15.29
C ASP A 608 -10.81 10.54 -15.91
N ALA A 609 -11.70 10.65 -16.89
CA ALA A 609 -12.07 11.93 -17.49
C ALA A 609 -13.14 12.63 -16.62
N PHE A 610 -12.80 13.80 -16.07
CA PHE A 610 -13.69 14.54 -15.17
C PHE A 610 -14.18 15.85 -15.79
N GLY A 611 -15.20 15.75 -16.65
CA GLY A 611 -15.71 16.91 -17.42
C GLY A 611 -16.35 18.06 -16.61
N SER A 612 -16.55 17.88 -15.29
CA SER A 612 -17.06 18.93 -14.39
C SER A 612 -15.97 19.56 -13.51
N TYR A 613 -14.71 19.15 -13.68
CA TYR A 613 -13.59 19.73 -12.96
C TYR A 613 -13.31 21.14 -13.48
N ASP A 614 -13.38 22.14 -12.61
CA ASP A 614 -13.23 23.56 -12.92
C ASP A 614 -12.75 24.26 -11.65
N ILE A 615 -11.60 24.93 -11.71
CA ILE A 615 -10.95 25.55 -10.55
C ILE A 615 -10.65 27.01 -10.82
N SER A 616 -10.91 27.86 -9.82
CA SER A 616 -10.69 29.31 -9.92
C SER A 616 -9.27 29.73 -9.52
N ALA A 617 -8.55 28.86 -8.82
CA ALA A 617 -7.15 29.02 -8.44
C ALA A 617 -6.40 27.69 -8.54
N GLN A 618 -5.06 27.76 -8.49
CA GLN A 618 -4.22 26.56 -8.50
C GLN A 618 -4.47 25.69 -7.26
N GLU A 619 -4.62 24.39 -7.47
CA GLU A 619 -4.67 23.38 -6.41
C GLU A 619 -3.30 22.71 -6.22
N THR A 620 -2.96 22.34 -4.98
CA THR A 620 -1.77 21.57 -4.62
C THR A 620 -2.22 20.25 -4.01
N ILE A 621 -1.90 19.15 -4.68
CA ILE A 621 -2.33 17.81 -4.31
C ILE A 621 -1.19 17.07 -3.59
N THR A 622 -1.49 16.55 -2.40
CA THR A 622 -0.62 15.67 -1.63
C THR A 622 -1.10 14.24 -1.79
N ALA A 623 -0.21 13.32 -2.13
CA ALA A 623 -0.54 11.91 -2.20
C ALA A 623 -0.04 11.19 -0.94
N THR A 624 -0.96 10.74 -0.10
CA THR A 624 -0.67 9.92 1.08
C THR A 624 -1.01 8.46 0.76
N VAL A 625 -0.01 7.59 0.80
CA VAL A 625 -0.23 6.15 0.74
C VAL A 625 -0.69 5.69 2.13
N PRO A 626 -1.89 5.14 2.27
CA PRO A 626 -2.41 4.69 3.56
C PRO A 626 -1.67 3.45 4.05
N GLY A 627 -1.58 3.28 5.37
CA GLY A 627 -0.99 2.08 5.98
C GLY A 627 -1.66 0.78 5.52
N THR A 628 -2.97 0.80 5.23
CA THR A 628 -3.72 -0.35 4.69
C THR A 628 -3.18 -0.84 3.33
N ALA A 629 -2.51 0.03 2.58
CA ALA A 629 -1.84 -0.32 1.31
C ALA A 629 -0.41 -0.84 1.50
N LEU A 630 0.18 -0.74 2.69
CA LEU A 630 1.59 -0.98 2.94
C LEU A 630 1.83 -2.12 3.95
N ARG A 631 2.80 -2.97 3.63
CA ARG A 631 3.41 -3.90 4.59
C ARG A 631 4.01 -3.06 5.71
N GLY A 632 3.44 -3.14 6.90
CA GLY A 632 3.85 -2.29 8.04
C GLY A 632 2.76 -1.37 8.59
N GLU A 633 1.64 -1.19 7.90
CA GLU A 633 0.50 -0.39 8.34
C GLU A 633 0.81 1.09 8.66
N GLN A 634 1.97 1.61 8.26
CA GLN A 634 2.32 3.01 8.43
C GLN A 634 2.08 3.79 7.14
N SER A 635 1.22 4.80 7.20
CA SER A 635 0.99 5.69 6.07
C SER A 635 2.22 6.51 5.72
N ALA A 636 2.41 6.83 4.45
CA ALA A 636 3.53 7.62 3.96
C ALA A 636 3.11 8.64 2.91
N VAL A 637 3.62 9.86 3.04
CA VAL A 637 3.38 10.93 2.08
C VAL A 637 4.38 10.82 0.93
N ALA A 638 3.86 10.72 -0.29
CA ALA A 638 4.65 10.68 -1.49
C ALA A 638 5.29 12.04 -1.80
N THR A 639 6.52 11.99 -2.31
CA THR A 639 7.26 13.19 -2.74
C THR A 639 7.68 13.10 -4.21
N PRO A 640 7.60 14.21 -4.98
CA PRO A 640 7.03 15.51 -4.60
C PRO A 640 5.50 15.50 -4.57
N THR A 641 4.89 16.58 -4.05
CA THR A 641 3.50 16.93 -4.34
C THR A 641 3.38 17.42 -5.79
N PHE A 642 2.17 17.45 -6.34
CA PHE A 642 1.92 18.06 -7.67
C PHE A 642 0.83 19.12 -7.59
N THR A 643 0.73 19.95 -8.63
CA THR A 643 -0.28 21.01 -8.69
C THR A 643 -1.19 20.87 -9.90
N VAL A 644 -2.43 21.34 -9.77
CA VAL A 644 -3.36 21.50 -10.89
C VAL A 644 -3.56 22.99 -11.10
N SER A 645 -3.18 23.48 -12.28
CA SER A 645 -3.34 24.90 -12.64
C SER A 645 -4.69 25.11 -13.30
N ALA A 646 -5.42 26.14 -12.84
CA ALA A 646 -6.64 26.58 -13.49
C ALA A 646 -6.40 26.84 -14.98
N SER A 647 -7.33 26.42 -15.83
CA SER A 647 -7.34 26.83 -17.22
C SER A 647 -7.71 28.31 -17.27
N GLY A 648 -6.74 29.20 -17.06
CA GLY A 648 -6.95 30.64 -17.08
C GLY A 648 -7.68 31.01 -18.37
N GLY A 649 -8.96 31.42 -18.23
CA GLY A 649 -9.89 31.52 -19.35
C GLY A 649 -9.33 32.35 -20.49
N VAL A 650 -8.77 31.68 -21.49
CA VAL A 650 -8.23 32.34 -22.68
C VAL A 650 -9.41 32.97 -23.40
N THR A 651 -9.40 34.30 -23.48
CA THR A 651 -10.41 35.05 -24.21
C THR A 651 -9.76 35.88 -25.32
N ILE A 652 -10.58 36.35 -26.25
CA ILE A 652 -10.13 37.09 -27.43
C ILE A 652 -9.25 38.29 -26.99
N PRO A 653 -8.12 38.58 -27.69
CA PRO A 653 -7.22 39.66 -27.29
C PRO A 653 -7.90 41.03 -27.32
N THR A 654 -7.48 41.92 -26.43
CA THR A 654 -7.89 43.32 -26.49
C THR A 654 -6.83 44.12 -27.25
N VAL A 655 -7.26 44.92 -28.23
CA VAL A 655 -6.36 45.66 -29.13
C VAL A 655 -6.73 47.13 -29.14
N THR A 656 -5.73 48.00 -29.11
CA THR A 656 -5.87 49.44 -29.26
C THR A 656 -5.36 49.86 -30.64
N THR A 657 -6.19 50.59 -31.40
CA THR A 657 -5.77 51.28 -32.63
C THR A 657 -5.24 52.66 -32.26
N ASN A 658 -3.94 52.88 -32.48
CA ASN A 658 -3.29 54.15 -32.19
C ASN A 658 -3.35 55.09 -33.41
N ASP A 659 -3.07 56.37 -33.21
CA ASP A 659 -2.99 57.36 -34.30
C ASP A 659 -1.91 56.97 -35.32
N ASP A 660 -2.10 57.37 -36.58
CA ASP A 660 -1.09 57.17 -37.62
C ASP A 660 0.15 58.04 -37.36
N SER A 661 1.33 57.59 -37.81
CA SER A 661 2.59 58.33 -37.64
C SER A 661 2.91 59.23 -38.85
N GLY A 662 1.87 59.64 -39.58
CA GLY A 662 1.93 60.61 -40.66
C GLY A 662 1.45 60.05 -42.00
N ALA A 663 0.46 60.72 -42.60
CA ALA A 663 -0.01 60.44 -43.94
C ALA A 663 0.80 61.22 -45.01
N GLY A 664 1.46 60.48 -45.90
CA GLY A 664 2.04 61.00 -47.13
C GLY A 664 0.99 61.23 -48.22
N VAL A 665 1.44 61.54 -49.44
CA VAL A 665 0.54 61.77 -50.60
C VAL A 665 -0.09 60.45 -51.10
N SER A 666 0.56 59.30 -50.85
CA SER A 666 0.11 57.97 -51.31
C SER A 666 0.38 56.82 -50.34
N SER A 667 0.71 57.14 -49.08
CA SER A 667 1.02 56.14 -48.04
C SER A 667 0.72 56.68 -46.64
N ALA A 668 0.59 55.78 -45.66
CA ALA A 668 0.54 56.11 -44.23
C ALA A 668 1.12 54.95 -43.41
N THR A 669 1.62 55.24 -42.21
CA THR A 669 2.05 54.22 -41.25
C THR A 669 1.01 54.11 -40.13
N LEU A 670 0.40 52.93 -40.01
CA LEU A 670 -0.65 52.62 -39.03
C LEU A 670 -0.01 52.01 -37.79
N ASN A 671 -0.47 52.38 -36.59
CA ASN A 671 0.12 51.94 -35.33
C ASN A 671 -0.93 51.25 -34.45
N GLY A 672 -0.54 50.17 -33.77
CA GLY A 672 -1.41 49.32 -32.96
C GLY A 672 -0.72 48.79 -31.71
N THR A 673 -1.51 48.38 -30.73
CA THR A 673 -1.00 47.76 -29.49
C THR A 673 -1.94 46.66 -29.02
N VAL A 674 -1.41 45.48 -28.70
CA VAL A 674 -2.14 44.44 -27.96
C VAL A 674 -2.22 44.92 -26.50
N SER A 675 -3.36 45.45 -26.08
CA SER A 675 -3.52 46.03 -24.74
C SER A 675 -3.70 44.98 -23.65
N ASN A 676 -4.19 43.79 -23.99
CA ASN A 676 -4.19 42.60 -23.13
C ASN A 676 -4.27 41.34 -24.00
N ASP A 677 -3.41 40.36 -23.75
CA ASP A 677 -3.45 39.04 -24.41
C ASP A 677 -4.50 38.10 -23.82
N ASN A 678 -5.08 38.46 -22.67
CA ASN A 678 -6.17 37.75 -22.01
C ASN A 678 -5.90 36.24 -21.83
N GLY A 679 -4.64 35.88 -21.55
CA GLY A 679 -4.24 34.52 -21.20
C GLY A 679 -3.53 33.73 -22.31
N ASP A 680 -3.53 34.21 -23.56
CA ASP A 680 -2.76 33.61 -24.67
C ASP A 680 -2.22 34.71 -25.62
N PRO A 681 -0.90 34.87 -25.74
CA PRO A 681 -0.28 35.83 -26.66
C PRO A 681 -0.81 35.68 -28.09
N ALA A 682 -1.04 36.81 -28.78
CA ALA A 682 -1.51 36.75 -30.15
C ALA A 682 -0.42 36.22 -31.09
N ASP A 683 -0.80 35.37 -32.05
CA ASP A 683 0.07 34.80 -33.06
C ASP A 683 0.05 35.58 -34.39
N VAL A 684 -1.00 36.39 -34.60
CA VAL A 684 -1.15 37.30 -35.73
C VAL A 684 -1.68 38.66 -35.28
N VAL A 685 -1.04 39.74 -35.73
CA VAL A 685 -1.54 41.12 -35.60
C VAL A 685 -1.68 41.77 -36.98
N GLY A 686 -2.43 42.87 -37.08
CA GLY A 686 -2.53 43.60 -38.35
C GLY A 686 -3.55 44.74 -38.31
N PHE A 687 -3.84 45.31 -39.47
CA PHE A 687 -4.80 46.40 -39.62
C PHE A 687 -5.79 46.11 -40.73
N ALA A 688 -7.08 46.37 -40.47
CA ALA A 688 -8.09 46.50 -41.51
C ALA A 688 -8.25 47.99 -41.86
N TRP A 689 -8.18 48.35 -43.14
CA TRP A 689 -8.20 49.74 -43.59
C TRP A 689 -8.93 49.93 -44.93
N GLY A 690 -9.47 51.12 -45.18
CA GLY A 690 -10.24 51.42 -46.40
C GLY A 690 -10.85 52.82 -46.40
N THR A 691 -11.65 53.14 -47.42
CA THR A 691 -12.38 54.44 -47.49
C THR A 691 -13.77 54.39 -46.83
N ASP A 692 -14.20 53.20 -46.39
CA ASP A 692 -15.47 52.97 -45.71
C ASP A 692 -15.23 52.84 -44.20
N SER A 693 -15.79 53.75 -43.41
CA SER A 693 -15.64 53.76 -41.95
C SER A 693 -16.33 52.59 -41.25
N THR A 694 -17.20 51.87 -41.94
CA THR A 694 -17.91 50.70 -41.38
C THR A 694 -17.15 49.39 -41.58
N PHE A 695 -16.07 49.39 -42.37
CA PHE A 695 -15.31 48.20 -42.75
C PHE A 695 -16.17 47.09 -43.37
N THR A 696 -17.29 47.43 -44.02
CA THR A 696 -18.18 46.46 -44.66
C THR A 696 -17.89 46.29 -46.14
N THR A 697 -17.38 47.33 -46.79
CA THR A 697 -16.97 47.32 -48.21
C THR A 697 -15.60 47.97 -48.38
N ASN A 698 -14.88 47.67 -49.47
CA ASN A 698 -13.58 48.29 -49.80
C ASN A 698 -12.54 48.28 -48.66
N THR A 699 -12.49 47.18 -47.89
CA THR A 699 -11.54 47.00 -46.78
C THR A 699 -10.40 46.08 -47.22
N SER A 700 -9.17 46.54 -47.05
CA SER A 700 -7.94 45.77 -47.20
C SER A 700 -7.37 45.43 -45.81
N THR A 701 -6.55 44.39 -45.72
CA THR A 701 -5.91 43.99 -44.47
C THR A 701 -4.39 43.86 -44.61
N THR A 702 -3.66 44.22 -43.55
CA THR A 702 -2.27 43.81 -43.34
C THR A 702 -2.23 42.68 -42.31
N SER A 703 -1.15 41.90 -42.28
CA SER A 703 -0.98 40.82 -41.30
C SER A 703 0.50 40.58 -41.02
N GLU A 704 0.86 40.51 -39.75
CA GLU A 704 2.18 40.17 -39.24
C GLU A 704 2.03 38.97 -38.30
N SER A 705 2.80 37.90 -38.54
CA SER A 705 2.83 36.71 -37.67
C SER A 705 4.00 36.80 -36.69
N GLY A 706 3.77 36.38 -35.44
CA GLY A 706 4.77 36.51 -34.38
C GLY A 706 4.24 36.05 -33.04
N THR A 707 4.81 36.56 -31.95
CA THR A 707 4.28 36.37 -30.60
C THR A 707 4.10 37.73 -29.95
N PHE A 708 2.84 38.14 -29.79
CA PHE A 708 2.47 39.48 -29.34
C PHE A 708 1.75 39.38 -27.99
N ALA A 709 2.51 39.42 -26.92
CA ALA A 709 1.99 39.43 -25.54
C ALA A 709 1.40 40.80 -25.15
N THR A 710 0.82 40.89 -23.95
CA THR A 710 0.31 42.13 -23.38
C THR A 710 1.31 43.29 -23.50
N SER A 711 0.83 44.42 -24.00
CA SER A 711 1.59 45.64 -24.32
C SER A 711 2.50 45.57 -25.56
N ALA A 712 2.47 44.51 -26.36
CA ALA A 712 3.18 44.45 -27.63
C ALA A 712 2.64 45.51 -28.62
N THR A 713 3.55 46.30 -29.20
CA THR A 713 3.24 47.31 -30.23
C THR A 713 3.60 46.79 -31.61
N PHE A 714 2.81 47.15 -32.62
CA PHE A 714 3.07 46.81 -34.01
C PHE A 714 2.68 47.97 -34.94
N ASP A 715 3.33 48.07 -36.09
CA ASP A 715 3.09 49.10 -37.09
C ASP A 715 3.20 48.56 -38.52
N GLU A 716 2.44 49.14 -39.45
CA GLU A 716 2.45 48.73 -40.85
C GLU A 716 2.31 49.91 -41.81
N VAL A 717 3.03 49.84 -42.94
CA VAL A 717 2.98 50.87 -43.99
C VAL A 717 1.98 50.48 -45.07
N VAL A 718 0.89 51.23 -45.16
CA VAL A 718 -0.07 51.12 -46.26
C VAL A 718 0.31 52.06 -47.40
N SER A 719 0.24 51.58 -48.65
CA SER A 719 0.71 52.29 -49.85
C SER A 719 -0.31 52.26 -50.99
N ASN A 720 -0.01 52.95 -52.10
CA ASN A 720 -0.90 53.11 -53.26
C ASN A 720 -2.24 53.82 -52.94
N LEU A 721 -2.22 54.70 -51.95
CA LEU A 721 -3.37 55.50 -51.56
C LEU A 721 -3.59 56.66 -52.55
N LEU A 722 -4.85 57.04 -52.74
CA LEU A 722 -5.19 58.22 -53.55
C LEU A 722 -4.94 59.50 -52.76
N ALA A 723 -4.40 60.53 -53.40
CA ALA A 723 -4.11 61.82 -52.78
C ALA A 723 -5.39 62.61 -52.42
N GLY A 724 -5.40 63.27 -51.25
CA GLY A 724 -6.53 64.06 -50.76
C GLY A 724 -7.77 63.25 -50.36
N VAL A 725 -7.61 61.96 -50.04
CA VAL A 725 -8.71 61.04 -49.67
C VAL A 725 -8.61 60.67 -48.19
N THR A 726 -9.78 60.58 -47.53
CA THR A 726 -9.89 60.08 -46.15
C THR A 726 -9.92 58.56 -46.13
N TYR A 727 -9.07 57.96 -45.29
CA TYR A 727 -9.03 56.53 -45.02
C TYR A 727 -9.29 56.26 -43.55
N TYR A 728 -9.96 55.14 -43.27
CA TYR A 728 -10.25 54.62 -41.94
C TYR A 728 -9.45 53.35 -41.72
N PHE A 729 -9.02 53.11 -40.48
CA PHE A 729 -8.31 51.89 -40.10
C PHE A 729 -8.65 51.43 -38.68
N ARG A 730 -8.51 50.12 -38.44
CA ARG A 730 -8.60 49.49 -37.11
C ARG A 730 -7.56 48.38 -36.98
N ALA A 731 -6.89 48.32 -35.84
CA ALA A 731 -5.96 47.26 -35.50
C ALA A 731 -6.71 45.97 -35.12
N TYR A 732 -6.10 44.80 -35.33
CA TYR A 732 -6.60 43.52 -34.87
C TYR A 732 -5.46 42.61 -34.40
N ALA A 733 -5.80 41.63 -33.56
CA ALA A 733 -4.91 40.58 -33.07
C ALA A 733 -5.68 39.26 -32.92
N THR A 734 -5.03 38.13 -33.18
CA THR A 734 -5.62 36.78 -33.10
C THR A 734 -4.83 35.92 -32.13
N ASN A 735 -5.52 35.19 -31.24
CA ASN A 735 -4.95 34.13 -30.42
C ASN A 735 -5.80 32.85 -30.56
N SER A 736 -5.54 31.83 -29.74
CA SER A 736 -6.31 30.57 -29.77
C SER A 736 -7.80 30.72 -29.51
N ALA A 737 -8.25 31.79 -28.83
CA ALA A 737 -9.66 32.09 -28.57
C ALA A 737 -10.35 32.93 -29.68
N GLY A 738 -9.61 33.53 -30.61
CA GLY A 738 -10.14 34.24 -31.79
C GLY A 738 -9.53 35.62 -32.04
N THR A 739 -10.17 36.40 -32.92
CA THR A 739 -9.67 37.72 -33.38
C THR A 739 -10.36 38.89 -32.68
N GLY A 740 -9.59 39.71 -31.99
CA GLY A 740 -10.02 40.96 -31.38
C GLY A 740 -9.75 42.16 -32.29
N TYR A 741 -10.67 43.13 -32.31
CA TYR A 741 -10.54 44.37 -33.08
C TYR A 741 -10.51 45.58 -32.16
N GLY A 742 -9.61 46.53 -32.45
CA GLY A 742 -9.58 47.83 -31.79
C GLY A 742 -10.60 48.82 -32.36
N GLY A 743 -10.62 50.03 -31.78
CA GLY A 743 -11.43 51.15 -32.27
C GLY A 743 -11.03 51.60 -33.68
N SER A 744 -11.90 52.37 -34.34
CA SER A 744 -11.59 52.96 -35.65
C SER A 744 -10.85 54.28 -35.49
N GLN A 745 -9.80 54.47 -36.28
CA GLN A 745 -9.12 55.75 -36.51
C GLN A 745 -9.21 56.15 -37.98
N ASN A 746 -8.80 57.37 -38.31
CA ASN A 746 -8.78 57.88 -39.69
C ASN A 746 -7.62 58.83 -39.94
N PHE A 747 -7.21 58.92 -41.20
CA PHE A 747 -6.23 59.90 -41.68
C PHE A 747 -6.61 60.42 -43.06
N VAL A 748 -6.01 61.55 -43.48
CA VAL A 748 -6.21 62.14 -44.81
C VAL A 748 -4.87 62.19 -45.53
N THR A 749 -4.80 61.61 -46.72
CA THR A 749 -3.58 61.68 -47.54
C THR A 749 -3.29 63.10 -47.99
N GLY A 750 -2.00 63.44 -48.10
CA GLY A 750 -1.57 64.74 -48.60
C GLY A 750 -2.10 65.04 -50.00
N THR A 751 -2.28 66.32 -50.32
CA THR A 751 -2.68 66.75 -51.68
C THR A 751 -1.47 66.79 -52.62
N ASP A 752 -1.64 66.32 -53.85
CA ASP A 752 -0.59 66.43 -54.86
C ASP A 752 -0.49 67.88 -55.36
N SER A 753 0.50 68.61 -54.87
CA SER A 753 0.75 70.02 -55.23
C SER A 753 1.44 70.20 -56.58
N THR A 754 1.77 69.11 -57.30
CA THR A 754 2.51 69.19 -58.58
C THR A 754 1.65 69.57 -59.80
N LEU A 755 0.31 69.66 -59.67
CA LEU A 755 -0.58 70.05 -60.77
C LEU A 755 -0.72 71.57 -61.04
N SER A 756 -0.01 72.44 -60.31
CA SER A 756 -0.02 73.90 -60.59
C SER A 756 1.21 74.41 -61.34
N ARG A 757 1.55 73.82 -62.50
CA ARG A 757 2.57 74.43 -63.39
C ARG A 757 1.98 75.67 -64.08
N LYS A 758 2.27 76.88 -63.59
CA LYS A 758 1.95 78.13 -64.30
C LYS A 758 2.60 78.11 -65.69
N MET A 759 1.81 77.86 -66.73
CA MET A 759 2.26 77.91 -68.12
C MET A 759 2.23 79.36 -68.59
N ARG A 760 3.41 79.97 -68.83
CA ARG A 760 3.49 81.29 -69.47
C ARG A 760 3.31 81.12 -70.98
N LEU A 761 2.30 81.75 -71.57
CA LEU A 761 2.16 81.86 -73.03
C LEU A 761 2.79 83.17 -73.52
N PHE A 762 3.49 83.10 -74.64
CA PHE A 762 4.07 84.28 -75.30
C PHE A 762 2.99 85.05 -76.09
N GLU A 763 3.19 86.36 -76.23
CA GLU A 763 2.28 87.27 -76.94
C GLU A 763 2.09 86.84 -78.40
N GLY A 764 0.83 86.73 -78.84
CA GLY A 764 0.47 86.20 -80.17
C GLY A 764 0.07 84.73 -80.22
N SER A 765 0.21 83.98 -79.13
CA SER A 765 -0.28 82.59 -79.05
C SER A 765 -1.81 82.52 -79.13
N ARG A 766 -2.35 81.61 -79.96
CA ARG A 766 -3.80 81.32 -79.99
C ARG A 766 -4.08 79.97 -79.33
N ILE A 767 -4.91 79.99 -78.29
CA ILE A 767 -5.37 78.80 -77.60
C ILE A 767 -6.74 78.41 -78.15
N LYS A 768 -6.92 77.12 -78.50
CA LYS A 768 -8.24 76.54 -78.76
C LYS A 768 -8.46 75.35 -77.84
N PHE A 769 -9.70 75.22 -77.39
CA PHE A 769 -10.21 74.05 -76.70
C PHE A 769 -11.04 73.26 -77.71
N ILE A 770 -10.63 72.03 -78.01
CA ILE A 770 -11.36 71.12 -78.92
C ILE A 770 -11.33 69.74 -78.26
N ASP A 771 -12.50 69.11 -78.13
CA ASP A 771 -12.70 67.74 -77.63
C ASP A 771 -11.93 67.43 -76.34
N GLY A 772 -12.04 68.31 -75.34
CA GLY A 772 -11.42 68.13 -74.01
C GLY A 772 -9.89 68.30 -73.98
N ARG A 773 -9.27 68.74 -75.09
CA ARG A 773 -7.82 69.00 -75.18
C ARG A 773 -7.53 70.48 -75.40
N ILE A 774 -6.41 70.94 -74.86
CA ILE A 774 -5.85 72.27 -75.10
C ILE A 774 -4.85 72.15 -76.25
N ILE A 775 -5.12 72.82 -77.38
CA ILE A 775 -4.20 72.90 -78.51
C ILE A 775 -3.66 74.32 -78.60
N ILE A 776 -2.34 74.44 -78.59
CA ILE A 776 -1.63 75.72 -78.70
C ILE A 776 -0.99 75.80 -80.08
N HIS A 777 -1.45 76.76 -80.90
CA HIS A 777 -0.75 77.09 -82.14
C HIS A 777 0.25 78.21 -81.87
N GLN A 778 1.54 77.92 -82.06
CA GLN A 778 2.56 78.94 -82.20
C GLN A 778 2.73 79.26 -83.68
N ARG A 779 2.89 80.54 -84.01
CA ARG A 779 3.32 80.97 -85.34
C ARG A 779 4.83 81.08 -85.36
#